data_AF-A0A5C6B823-F1
#
_entry.id   AF-A0A5C6B823-F1
#
_cell.length_a   1.000
_cell.length_b   1.000
_cell.length_c   1.000
_cell.angle_alpha   90.00
_cell.angle_beta   90.00
_cell.angle_gamma   90.00
#
_symmetry.space_group_name_H-M   'P 1'
#
loop_
_entity.id
_entity.type
_entity.pdbx_description
1 polymer ?
#
loop_
_entity_poly.entity_id
_entity_poly.type
_entity_poly.pdbx_seq_one_letter_code
_entity_poly.pdbx_strand_id
1 'polypeptide(L)'
;MTRIFLSCASGEYKPIRVMLADDLRSDAYEVRSQEDLAALGGKLLSLIDDQVRECSGVVHLVGVSSGETPKPKEVEQLQRSYRDFGGVTGLSEQQIQRLTYTQWEAWLAIYHKIPCFVFVEEVALEATLIEPQSSHWSALREHGHHWIPFSDREDLRTKAITKLHRFFERTIRQSSESRIENLPYPSIDTLLKGRQADLGQLQDRLAPQHSRTVSLSSIHGLGGIGKTRLAVEYAWRNAQRYRALLFVTADTPQDFTQNLSELVSPDVLDLPDAFASVDQKKRLAAVLKWLRENERWLLIIDNVDTESAAQLVEKTIGSLCNGHVLITSRIATWSPAVQTVELSVLDESAGTDFLLARTRQRIRKGDDEEIARRLAGDLGGHALALEQAGAYIDEMQISLARYRELWSDGHDDVQNWQDERVTNYPRSLSACLRLNLMHVEQNHPPARQLIEHLSWFDAEPIPSGVFDNSRQEAVWTEVLSDKRLFKALGSLRRYSLIGRDRNGAVTMHRLVRQFAQEQQSDSTSQIRGTLKVLHRAVASAELESSEEMGDLIPHVDATLEYEDKMPLEPAVAADMLQIAGNWLVFNANEYRRAAAMLVAFQRLSADPMVDDQMRCRGLPALASVYWYDADYDLALRIAQQARKISKKTDIDPRVCIRIADILGCLYTDLGYFRASEYVFDEGLALCDQHLSPTDPIRGFLLNEKAWLYREMGRYQEAAAMFQERLQADEMMQQESQAFGITHNNLAYVYESWGCLDLAKEHNDIALRVISATIGEANKYFAHALNVCGDIQRKSGQLPAAIDSLERSLEIQMTEIADVHPHTAMVHWSLAETHLARADLRQAELHAKNALRIRERILPVPHPQIASCLEQLARVEHTFDRSAESERLSKLAQEMRQKHRHLEKTRPTQRRKVKPVH
;
A
#
# COMPACT_ATOMS: atom_id res chain seq x y z
N MET A 1 -7.01 -41.32 -13.41
CA MET A 1 -6.85 -42.77 -13.22
C MET A 1 -7.56 -43.13 -11.93
N THR A 2 -8.45 -44.11 -11.92
CA THR A 2 -9.30 -44.43 -10.76
C THR A 2 -8.51 -45.28 -9.77
N ARG A 3 -8.37 -44.82 -8.53
CA ARG A 3 -7.64 -45.52 -7.47
C ARG A 3 -8.56 -46.35 -6.61
N ILE A 4 -8.24 -47.62 -6.37
CA ILE A 4 -9.05 -48.54 -5.56
C ILE A 4 -8.25 -49.03 -4.38
N PHE A 5 -8.83 -48.94 -3.18
CA PHE A 5 -8.27 -49.54 -1.98
C PHE A 5 -8.91 -50.90 -1.72
N LEU A 6 -8.10 -51.96 -1.59
CA LEU A 6 -8.57 -53.29 -1.20
C LEU A 6 -8.38 -53.53 0.30
N SER A 7 -9.50 -53.59 1.00
CA SER A 7 -9.60 -53.82 2.43
C SER A 7 -10.01 -55.27 2.71
N CYS A 8 -9.16 -56.03 3.41
CA CYS A 8 -9.49 -57.38 3.88
C CYS A 8 -8.58 -57.84 5.03
N ALA A 9 -9.06 -58.77 5.86
CA ALA A 9 -8.21 -59.44 6.84
C ALA A 9 -7.19 -60.35 6.14
N SER A 10 -5.89 -60.02 6.23
CA SER A 10 -4.83 -60.77 5.55
C SER A 10 -4.77 -62.26 5.95
N GLY A 11 -5.16 -62.60 7.18
CA GLY A 11 -5.19 -63.99 7.65
C GLY A 11 -6.24 -64.87 6.95
N GLU A 12 -7.27 -64.28 6.34
CA GLU A 12 -8.41 -64.98 5.74
C GLU A 12 -8.41 -64.84 4.22
N TYR A 13 -8.15 -63.64 3.69
CA TYR A 13 -8.38 -63.32 2.27
C TYR A 13 -7.13 -62.90 1.49
N LYS A 14 -5.91 -63.05 2.02
CA LYS A 14 -4.69 -62.61 1.31
C LYS A 14 -4.56 -63.16 -0.13
N PRO A 15 -4.76 -64.47 -0.41
CA PRO A 15 -4.69 -64.98 -1.78
C PRO A 15 -5.75 -64.37 -2.71
N ILE A 16 -6.94 -64.09 -2.17
CA ILE A 16 -8.08 -63.52 -2.91
C ILE A 16 -7.83 -62.04 -3.20
N ARG A 17 -7.26 -61.29 -2.24
CA ARG A 17 -6.88 -59.88 -2.43
C ARG A 17 -5.83 -59.72 -3.52
N VAL A 18 -4.79 -60.57 -3.52
CA VAL A 18 -3.72 -60.50 -4.55
C VAL A 18 -4.30 -60.75 -5.93
N MET A 19 -5.11 -61.80 -6.09
CA MET A 19 -5.82 -62.10 -7.34
C MET A 19 -6.67 -60.91 -7.80
N LEU A 20 -7.51 -60.37 -6.90
CA LEU A 20 -8.38 -59.25 -7.23
C LEU A 20 -7.59 -57.97 -7.56
N ALA A 21 -6.44 -57.75 -6.92
CA ALA A 21 -5.57 -56.63 -7.22
C ALA A 21 -4.98 -56.71 -8.63
N ASP A 22 -4.51 -57.90 -9.03
CA ASP A 22 -3.93 -58.10 -10.36
C ASP A 22 -4.99 -57.96 -11.46
N ASP A 23 -6.19 -58.51 -11.23
CA ASP A 23 -7.32 -58.36 -12.16
C ASP A 23 -7.74 -56.89 -12.31
N LEU A 24 -7.93 -56.17 -11.21
CA LEU A 24 -8.33 -54.76 -11.26
C LEU A 24 -7.24 -53.86 -11.85
N ARG A 25 -5.95 -54.18 -11.66
CA ARG A 25 -4.86 -53.46 -12.33
C ARG A 25 -4.91 -53.62 -13.85
N SER A 26 -5.35 -54.78 -14.34
CA SER A 26 -5.52 -55.03 -15.78
C SER A 26 -6.68 -54.25 -16.41
N ASP A 27 -7.70 -53.89 -15.61
CA ASP A 27 -8.91 -53.17 -16.02
C ASP A 27 -8.83 -51.63 -15.85
N ALA A 28 -7.62 -51.08 -15.82
CA ALA A 28 -7.30 -49.64 -15.73
C ALA A 28 -7.44 -48.97 -14.35
N TYR A 29 -7.44 -49.74 -13.26
CA TYR A 29 -7.41 -49.21 -11.89
C TYR A 29 -6.00 -49.20 -11.28
N GLU A 30 -5.66 -48.16 -10.53
CA GLU A 30 -4.49 -48.18 -9.64
C GLU A 30 -4.93 -48.80 -8.31
N VAL A 31 -4.44 -50.00 -7.98
CA VAL A 31 -4.88 -50.75 -6.79
C VAL A 31 -3.86 -50.65 -5.65
N ARG A 32 -4.34 -50.27 -4.47
CA ARG A 32 -3.58 -50.14 -3.22
C ARG A 32 -4.13 -51.05 -2.13
N SER A 33 -3.28 -51.49 -1.22
CA SER A 33 -3.64 -52.34 -0.09
C SER A 33 -2.77 -52.05 1.14
N GLN A 34 -3.19 -52.56 2.30
CA GLN A 34 -2.46 -52.40 3.56
C GLN A 34 -0.99 -52.91 3.51
N GLU A 35 -0.70 -53.96 2.73
CA GLU A 35 0.66 -54.52 2.61
C GLU A 35 1.62 -53.62 1.82
N ASP A 36 1.10 -52.78 0.92
CA ASP A 36 1.88 -51.76 0.20
C ASP A 36 2.38 -50.65 1.16
N LEU A 37 1.77 -50.55 2.34
CA LEU A 37 2.05 -49.52 3.36
C LEU A 37 3.05 -49.99 4.43
N ALA A 38 3.24 -51.30 4.60
CA ALA A 38 4.17 -51.86 5.58
C ALA A 38 5.64 -51.49 5.27
N ALA A 39 5.95 -51.08 4.03
CA ALA A 39 7.28 -50.66 3.60
C ALA A 39 7.62 -49.17 3.93
N LEU A 40 6.63 -48.35 4.28
CA LEU A 40 6.78 -46.88 4.32
C LEU A 40 7.21 -46.29 5.67
N GLY A 41 7.28 -47.10 6.74
CA GLY A 41 7.74 -46.66 8.07
C GLY A 41 6.90 -45.53 8.69
N GLY A 42 5.97 -45.86 9.59
CA GLY A 42 5.11 -44.86 10.25
C GLY A 42 4.05 -45.51 11.14
N LYS A 43 3.15 -44.70 11.71
CA LYS A 43 1.96 -45.22 12.41
C LYS A 43 0.97 -45.72 11.37
N LEU A 44 0.65 -47.02 11.42
CA LEU A 44 -0.08 -47.69 10.34
C LEU A 44 -1.48 -47.09 10.13
N LEU A 45 -2.16 -46.68 11.21
CA LEU A 45 -3.51 -46.12 11.11
C LEU A 45 -3.57 -44.77 10.37
N SER A 46 -2.56 -43.90 10.55
CA SER A 46 -2.51 -42.61 9.82
C SER A 46 -2.17 -42.82 8.35
N LEU A 47 -1.31 -43.79 8.03
CA LEU A 47 -0.99 -44.13 6.65
C LEU A 47 -2.23 -44.69 5.92
N ILE A 48 -3.04 -45.49 6.61
CA ILE A 48 -4.32 -45.98 6.05
C ILE A 48 -5.26 -44.79 5.74
N ASP A 49 -5.37 -43.81 6.65
CA ASP A 49 -6.21 -42.62 6.44
C ASP A 49 -5.79 -41.82 5.19
N ASP A 50 -4.50 -41.51 5.06
CA ASP A 50 -3.96 -40.78 3.90
C ASP A 50 -4.24 -41.53 2.59
N GLN A 51 -4.12 -42.85 2.61
CA GLN A 51 -4.29 -43.69 1.42
C GLN A 51 -5.76 -43.84 1.02
N VAL A 52 -6.64 -44.03 2.00
CA VAL A 52 -8.08 -44.07 1.76
C VAL A 52 -8.54 -42.75 1.14
N ARG A 53 -8.06 -41.60 1.63
CA ARG A 53 -8.39 -40.26 1.07
C ARG A 53 -7.98 -40.07 -0.38
N GLU A 54 -6.90 -40.69 -0.81
CA GLU A 54 -6.44 -40.62 -2.20
C GLU A 54 -7.16 -41.59 -3.13
N CYS A 55 -8.00 -42.50 -2.61
CA CYS A 55 -8.70 -43.51 -3.38
C CYS A 55 -10.09 -43.02 -3.85
N SER A 56 -10.48 -43.47 -5.03
CA SER A 56 -11.78 -43.21 -5.65
C SER A 56 -12.87 -44.18 -5.17
N GLY A 57 -12.49 -45.30 -4.55
CA GLY A 57 -13.39 -46.27 -3.94
C GLY A 57 -12.66 -47.30 -3.10
N VAL A 58 -13.38 -47.94 -2.18
CA VAL A 58 -12.87 -49.00 -1.30
C VAL A 58 -13.68 -50.28 -1.54
N VAL A 59 -12.98 -51.40 -1.76
CA VAL A 59 -13.56 -52.74 -1.76
C VAL A 59 -13.26 -53.37 -0.41
N HIS A 60 -14.30 -53.62 0.38
CA HIS A 60 -14.17 -54.16 1.72
C HIS A 60 -14.67 -55.61 1.73
N LEU A 61 -13.75 -56.55 1.87
CA LEU A 61 -14.03 -57.98 1.99
C LEU A 61 -14.21 -58.34 3.45
N VAL A 62 -15.35 -58.96 3.76
CA VAL A 62 -15.77 -59.23 5.13
C VAL A 62 -16.01 -60.72 5.31
N GLY A 63 -15.23 -61.32 6.23
CA GLY A 63 -15.33 -62.73 6.62
C GLY A 63 -15.54 -62.91 8.12
N VAL A 64 -15.10 -64.06 8.63
CA VAL A 64 -15.23 -64.42 10.05
C VAL A 64 -14.18 -63.70 10.91
N SER A 65 -13.02 -63.33 10.33
CA SER A 65 -11.93 -62.62 11.00
C SER A 65 -11.95 -61.11 10.73
N SER A 66 -11.57 -60.31 11.73
CA SER A 66 -11.48 -58.86 11.65
C SER A 66 -10.04 -58.33 11.49
N GLY A 67 -9.01 -59.17 11.68
CA GLY A 67 -7.60 -58.73 11.68
C GLY A 67 -7.15 -58.09 13.01
N GLU A 68 -6.01 -57.40 12.99
CA GLU A 68 -5.38 -56.82 14.19
C GLU A 68 -5.98 -55.47 14.59
N THR A 69 -5.99 -55.18 15.90
CA THR A 69 -6.42 -53.89 16.46
C THR A 69 -5.26 -52.89 16.54
N PRO A 70 -5.45 -51.62 16.13
CA PRO A 70 -4.46 -50.57 16.32
C PRO A 70 -4.15 -50.34 17.80
N LYS A 71 -2.95 -49.82 18.08
CA LYS A 71 -2.59 -49.41 19.44
C LYS A 71 -3.49 -48.24 19.89
N PRO A 72 -3.90 -48.15 21.18
CA PRO A 72 -4.77 -47.06 21.66
C PRO A 72 -4.26 -45.66 21.33
N LYS A 73 -2.93 -45.43 21.37
CA LYS A 73 -2.30 -44.16 21.01
C LYS A 73 -2.48 -43.76 19.54
N GLU A 74 -2.63 -44.71 18.62
CA GLU A 74 -2.89 -44.44 17.20
C GLU A 74 -4.35 -43.98 17.02
N VAL A 75 -5.28 -44.66 17.69
CA VAL A 75 -6.70 -44.30 17.69
C VAL A 75 -6.92 -42.91 18.30
N GLU A 76 -6.33 -42.62 19.46
CA GLU A 76 -6.42 -41.31 20.11
C GLU A 76 -5.90 -40.18 19.21
N GLN A 77 -4.79 -40.42 18.49
CA GLN A 77 -4.24 -39.42 17.60
C GLN A 77 -5.19 -39.11 16.44
N LEU A 78 -5.77 -40.15 15.83
CA LEU A 78 -6.71 -39.97 14.73
C LEU A 78 -8.02 -39.32 15.19
N GLN A 79 -8.53 -39.69 16.37
CA GLN A 79 -9.71 -39.07 16.99
C GLN A 79 -9.51 -37.59 17.33
N ARG A 80 -8.27 -37.14 17.62
CA ARG A 80 -7.98 -35.70 17.76
C ARG A 80 -8.16 -34.94 16.46
N SER A 81 -7.83 -35.57 15.33
CA SER A 81 -8.01 -35.01 13.98
C SER A 81 -9.47 -35.05 13.53
N TYR A 82 -10.23 -36.07 13.94
CA TYR A 82 -11.63 -36.28 13.56
C TYR A 82 -12.54 -36.39 14.79
N ARG A 83 -12.78 -35.25 15.45
CA ARG A 83 -13.58 -35.20 16.69
C ARG A 83 -15.05 -35.59 16.49
N ASP A 84 -15.57 -35.45 15.28
CA ASP A 84 -16.94 -35.77 14.89
C ASP A 84 -17.08 -37.17 14.28
N PHE A 85 -16.01 -37.99 14.26
CA PHE A 85 -15.99 -39.30 13.63
C PHE A 85 -17.14 -40.21 14.09
N GLY A 86 -17.38 -40.28 15.41
CA GLY A 86 -18.50 -41.06 15.96
C GLY A 86 -19.88 -40.51 15.59
N GLY A 87 -20.01 -39.19 15.42
CA GLY A 87 -21.25 -38.56 14.99
C GLY A 87 -21.58 -38.83 13.52
N VAL A 88 -20.57 -38.85 12.65
CA VAL A 88 -20.73 -39.14 11.22
C VAL A 88 -20.94 -40.63 10.97
N THR A 89 -20.21 -41.50 11.67
CA THR A 89 -20.27 -42.96 11.47
C THR A 89 -21.39 -43.64 12.27
N GLY A 90 -21.90 -43.00 13.33
CA GLY A 90 -22.86 -43.59 14.26
C GLY A 90 -22.24 -44.55 15.28
N LEU A 91 -20.91 -44.68 15.32
CA LEU A 91 -20.21 -45.54 16.26
C LEU A 91 -20.02 -44.88 17.63
N SER A 92 -20.27 -45.63 18.70
CA SER A 92 -19.94 -45.22 20.07
C SER A 92 -18.43 -45.22 20.33
N GLU A 93 -17.96 -44.46 21.32
CA GLU A 93 -16.53 -44.42 21.69
C GLU A 93 -15.97 -45.81 22.03
N GLN A 94 -16.77 -46.67 22.67
CA GLN A 94 -16.37 -48.04 22.99
C GLN A 94 -16.20 -48.92 21.74
N GLN A 95 -17.02 -48.69 20.70
CA GLN A 95 -16.88 -49.38 19.43
C GLN A 95 -15.65 -48.90 18.66
N ILE A 96 -15.41 -47.58 18.61
CA ILE A 96 -14.26 -46.99 17.91
C ILE A 96 -12.93 -47.53 18.46
N GLN A 97 -12.82 -47.67 19.78
CA GLN A 97 -11.62 -48.19 20.45
C GLN A 97 -11.35 -49.68 20.17
N ARG A 98 -12.35 -50.44 19.69
CA ARG A 98 -12.25 -51.87 19.39
C ARG A 98 -12.12 -52.18 17.90
N LEU A 99 -12.16 -51.16 17.04
CA LEU A 99 -12.02 -51.33 15.61
C LEU A 99 -10.64 -51.90 15.26
N THR A 100 -10.63 -52.90 14.38
CA THR A 100 -9.42 -53.41 13.75
C THR A 100 -8.97 -52.54 12.59
N TYR A 101 -7.72 -52.67 12.13
CA TYR A 101 -7.21 -51.91 10.97
C TYR A 101 -8.12 -52.09 9.74
N THR A 102 -8.57 -53.32 9.46
CA THR A 102 -9.47 -53.61 8.35
C THR A 102 -10.83 -52.95 8.51
N GLN A 103 -11.35 -52.84 9.73
CA GLN A 103 -12.60 -52.13 9.99
C GLN A 103 -12.42 -50.61 9.86
N TRP A 104 -11.27 -50.07 10.30
CA TRP A 104 -10.91 -48.66 10.10
C TRP A 104 -10.88 -48.27 8.62
N GLU A 105 -10.36 -49.12 7.73
CA GLU A 105 -10.35 -48.88 6.27
C GLU A 105 -11.76 -48.60 5.72
N ALA A 106 -12.76 -49.37 6.15
CA ALA A 106 -14.15 -49.17 5.74
C ALA A 106 -14.77 -47.90 6.36
N TRP A 107 -14.57 -47.68 7.65
CA TRP A 107 -15.18 -46.54 8.34
C TRP A 107 -14.54 -45.19 7.97
N LEU A 108 -13.26 -45.17 7.62
CA LEU A 108 -12.61 -43.98 7.06
C LEU A 108 -13.15 -43.66 5.67
N ALA A 109 -13.42 -44.68 4.84
CA ALA A 109 -14.07 -44.47 3.55
C ALA A 109 -15.46 -43.83 3.73
N ILE A 110 -16.25 -44.35 4.68
CA ILE A 110 -17.57 -43.82 5.01
C ILE A 110 -17.47 -42.36 5.50
N TYR A 111 -16.56 -42.09 6.45
CA TYR A 111 -16.34 -40.75 7.00
C TYR A 111 -15.94 -39.72 5.92
N HIS A 112 -15.02 -40.09 5.02
CA HIS A 112 -14.59 -39.21 3.91
C HIS A 112 -15.55 -39.21 2.71
N LYS A 113 -16.71 -39.87 2.82
CA LYS A 113 -17.72 -40.01 1.76
C LYS A 113 -17.19 -40.67 0.48
N ILE A 114 -16.25 -41.59 0.63
CA ILE A 114 -15.69 -42.40 -0.45
C ILE A 114 -16.54 -43.67 -0.61
N PRO A 115 -16.92 -44.05 -1.84
CA PRO A 115 -17.73 -45.25 -2.09
C PRO A 115 -17.09 -46.51 -1.49
N CYS A 116 -17.80 -47.15 -0.56
CA CYS A 116 -17.36 -48.39 0.09
C CYS A 116 -18.25 -49.56 -0.34
N PHE A 117 -17.68 -50.53 -1.05
CA PHE A 117 -18.36 -51.72 -1.55
C PHE A 117 -18.07 -52.91 -0.64
N VAL A 118 -19.09 -53.35 0.10
CA VAL A 118 -18.97 -54.42 1.10
C VAL A 118 -19.34 -55.77 0.48
N PHE A 119 -18.36 -56.67 0.39
CA PHE A 119 -18.52 -58.05 -0.08
C PHE A 119 -18.43 -59.00 1.10
N VAL A 120 -19.36 -59.95 1.19
CA VAL A 120 -19.49 -60.88 2.31
C VAL A 120 -19.48 -62.31 1.79
N GLU A 121 -18.65 -63.18 2.35
CA GLU A 121 -18.63 -64.60 1.96
C GLU A 121 -19.89 -65.30 2.48
N GLU A 122 -20.53 -66.13 1.65
CA GLU A 122 -21.79 -66.80 2.02
C GLU A 122 -21.64 -67.68 3.27
N VAL A 123 -20.49 -68.34 3.44
CA VAL A 123 -20.19 -69.15 4.63
C VAL A 123 -20.11 -68.30 5.89
N ALA A 124 -19.66 -67.04 5.78
CA ALA A 124 -19.59 -66.11 6.90
C ALA A 124 -20.99 -65.61 7.33
N LEU A 125 -21.99 -65.66 6.45
CA LEU A 125 -23.39 -65.31 6.79
C LEU A 125 -24.03 -66.33 7.75
N GLU A 126 -23.56 -67.57 7.73
CA GLU A 126 -24.07 -68.67 8.56
C GLU A 126 -23.20 -68.93 9.81
N ALA A 127 -22.04 -68.27 9.89
CA ALA A 127 -21.09 -68.44 10.99
C ALA A 127 -21.53 -67.69 12.26
N THR A 128 -21.22 -68.24 13.43
CA THR A 128 -21.35 -67.51 14.70
C THR A 128 -20.18 -66.54 14.85
N LEU A 129 -20.42 -65.25 14.61
CA LEU A 129 -19.40 -64.21 14.71
C LEU A 129 -19.07 -63.86 16.16
N ILE A 130 -17.80 -63.58 16.42
CA ILE A 130 -17.29 -63.14 17.72
C ILE A 130 -16.88 -61.66 17.61
N GLU A 131 -16.91 -60.93 18.73
CA GLU A 131 -16.39 -59.56 18.82
C GLU A 131 -14.92 -59.47 18.39
N PRO A 132 -14.49 -58.42 17.66
CA PRO A 132 -15.26 -57.21 17.29
C PRO A 132 -16.05 -57.33 15.98
N GLN A 133 -16.04 -58.49 15.31
CA GLN A 133 -16.63 -58.66 13.98
C GLN A 133 -18.16 -58.62 13.98
N SER A 134 -18.81 -59.20 15.00
CA SER A 134 -20.26 -59.11 15.23
C SER A 134 -20.79 -57.67 15.32
N SER A 135 -20.05 -56.81 16.03
CA SER A 135 -20.39 -55.39 16.20
C SER A 135 -20.19 -54.60 14.90
N HIS A 136 -19.09 -54.83 14.18
CA HIS A 136 -18.82 -54.17 12.88
C HIS A 136 -19.90 -54.49 11.84
N TRP A 137 -20.34 -55.74 11.77
CA TRP A 137 -21.38 -56.18 10.85
C TRP A 137 -22.72 -55.52 11.11
N SER A 138 -23.10 -55.44 12.39
CA SER A 138 -24.33 -54.78 12.80
C SER A 138 -24.31 -53.29 12.45
N ALA A 139 -23.19 -52.62 12.73
CA ALA A 139 -23.03 -51.19 12.46
C ALA A 139 -23.05 -50.85 10.95
N LEU A 140 -22.42 -51.65 10.08
CA LEU A 140 -22.49 -51.43 8.62
C LEU A 140 -23.92 -51.58 8.06
N ARG A 141 -24.74 -52.47 8.64
CA ARG A 141 -26.15 -52.63 8.27
C ARG A 141 -26.99 -51.43 8.70
N GLU A 142 -26.80 -50.96 9.93
CA GLU A 142 -27.49 -49.77 10.44
C GLU A 142 -27.15 -48.52 9.63
N HIS A 143 -25.91 -48.43 9.15
CA HIS A 143 -25.44 -47.33 8.29
C HIS A 143 -25.89 -47.45 6.82
N GLY A 144 -26.73 -48.43 6.48
CA GLY A 144 -27.38 -48.53 5.16
C GLY A 144 -26.53 -49.11 4.03
N HIS A 145 -25.40 -49.75 4.32
CA HIS A 145 -24.57 -50.38 3.29
C HIS A 145 -25.13 -51.77 2.89
N HIS A 146 -25.47 -51.92 1.61
CA HIS A 146 -25.95 -53.18 1.06
C HIS A 146 -24.81 -54.19 0.87
N TRP A 147 -25.02 -55.40 1.39
CA TRP A 147 -24.07 -56.50 1.27
C TRP A 147 -24.11 -57.13 -0.12
N ILE A 148 -22.94 -57.54 -0.61
CA ILE A 148 -22.80 -58.30 -1.83
C ILE A 148 -22.31 -59.70 -1.45
N PRO A 149 -23.19 -60.69 -1.34
CA PRO A 149 -22.78 -62.05 -1.02
C PRO A 149 -21.94 -62.63 -2.17
N PHE A 150 -20.92 -63.43 -1.85
CA PHE A 150 -20.18 -64.22 -2.83
C PHE A 150 -19.96 -65.67 -2.35
N SER A 151 -20.06 -66.62 -3.29
CA SER A 151 -19.96 -68.07 -3.00
C SER A 151 -18.53 -68.61 -3.14
N ASP A 152 -17.75 -68.04 -4.06
CA ASP A 152 -16.39 -68.46 -4.36
C ASP A 152 -15.56 -67.31 -4.98
N ARG A 153 -14.31 -67.61 -5.34
CA ARG A 153 -13.36 -66.62 -5.86
C ARG A 153 -13.76 -66.03 -7.20
N GLU A 154 -14.32 -66.84 -8.11
CA GLU A 154 -14.72 -66.38 -9.44
C GLU A 154 -16.01 -65.55 -9.37
N ASP A 155 -16.91 -65.92 -8.46
CA ASP A 155 -18.11 -65.14 -8.17
C ASP A 155 -17.77 -63.76 -7.56
N LEU A 156 -16.84 -63.72 -6.59
CA LEU A 156 -16.33 -62.45 -6.05
C LEU A 156 -15.69 -61.59 -7.14
N ARG A 157 -14.80 -62.18 -7.95
CA ARG A 157 -14.12 -61.49 -9.06
C ARG A 157 -15.14 -60.85 -10.00
N THR A 158 -16.10 -61.64 -10.47
CA THR A 158 -17.14 -61.20 -11.40
C THR A 158 -17.97 -60.08 -10.79
N LYS A 159 -18.44 -60.24 -9.55
CA LYS A 159 -19.27 -59.25 -8.86
C LYS A 159 -18.51 -57.96 -8.55
N ALA A 160 -17.25 -58.06 -8.11
CA ALA A 160 -16.41 -56.92 -7.79
C ALA A 160 -16.10 -56.08 -9.04
N ILE A 161 -15.57 -56.70 -10.09
CA ILE A 161 -15.28 -56.03 -11.35
C ILE A 161 -16.55 -55.43 -11.95
N THR A 162 -17.65 -56.20 -12.04
CA THR A 162 -18.91 -55.70 -12.62
C THR A 162 -19.48 -54.51 -11.84
N LYS A 163 -19.38 -54.52 -10.51
CA LYS A 163 -19.94 -53.44 -9.67
C LYS A 163 -19.06 -52.19 -9.71
N LEU A 164 -17.75 -52.35 -9.69
CA LEU A 164 -16.79 -51.26 -9.87
C LEU A 164 -16.92 -50.65 -11.26
N HIS A 165 -16.92 -51.46 -12.32
CA HIS A 165 -17.18 -50.98 -13.68
C HIS A 165 -18.54 -50.30 -13.78
N ARG A 166 -19.64 -50.89 -13.31
CA ARG A 166 -20.95 -50.22 -13.41
C ARG A 166 -21.01 -48.92 -12.62
N PHE A 167 -20.34 -48.84 -11.47
CA PHE A 167 -20.31 -47.64 -10.65
C PHE A 167 -19.45 -46.56 -11.29
N PHE A 168 -18.19 -46.88 -11.60
CA PHE A 168 -17.27 -45.94 -12.22
C PHE A 168 -17.63 -45.64 -13.67
N GLU A 169 -18.18 -46.56 -14.47
CA GLU A 169 -18.77 -46.24 -15.78
C GLU A 169 -20.01 -45.36 -15.63
N ARG A 170 -20.83 -45.47 -14.59
CA ARG A 170 -21.94 -44.52 -14.38
C ARG A 170 -21.44 -43.14 -13.96
N THR A 171 -20.43 -43.07 -13.11
CA THR A 171 -19.80 -41.80 -12.71
C THR A 171 -19.00 -41.19 -13.87
N ILE A 172 -18.31 -42.02 -14.65
CA ILE A 172 -17.59 -41.65 -15.88
C ILE A 172 -18.58 -41.25 -16.97
N ARG A 173 -19.72 -41.94 -17.12
CA ARG A 173 -20.81 -41.55 -18.04
C ARG A 173 -21.54 -40.29 -17.59
N GLN A 174 -21.64 -40.04 -16.29
CA GLN A 174 -22.09 -38.75 -15.74
C GLN A 174 -21.03 -37.64 -15.91
N SER A 175 -19.76 -37.99 -16.10
CA SER A 175 -18.70 -37.07 -16.52
C SER A 175 -18.36 -37.14 -18.02
N SER A 176 -19.12 -37.92 -18.81
CA SER A 176 -18.94 -38.09 -20.26
C SER A 176 -20.21 -37.73 -21.04
N GLU A 177 -21.07 -36.89 -20.47
CA GLU A 177 -21.57 -35.80 -21.29
C GLU A 177 -20.38 -34.84 -21.40
N SER A 178 -19.85 -34.65 -22.61
CA SER A 178 -18.88 -33.59 -22.88
C SER A 178 -19.41 -32.31 -22.22
N ARG A 179 -18.67 -31.76 -21.25
CA ARG A 179 -19.01 -30.47 -20.65
C ARG A 179 -19.20 -29.50 -21.81
N ILE A 180 -20.35 -28.85 -21.87
CA ILE A 180 -20.61 -27.87 -22.92
C ILE A 180 -19.72 -26.67 -22.64
N GLU A 181 -18.76 -26.38 -23.49
CA GLU A 181 -17.87 -25.23 -23.30
C GLU A 181 -17.49 -24.57 -24.62
N ASN A 182 -17.50 -23.24 -24.65
CA ASN A 182 -17.01 -22.44 -25.77
C ASN A 182 -16.15 -21.26 -25.29
N LEU A 183 -15.39 -21.46 -24.21
CA LEU A 183 -14.52 -20.43 -23.66
C LEU A 183 -13.43 -20.04 -24.68
N PRO A 184 -13.16 -18.74 -24.90
CA PRO A 184 -12.29 -18.26 -25.97
C PRO A 184 -10.81 -18.47 -25.69
N TYR A 185 -10.42 -18.70 -24.43
CA TYR A 185 -9.03 -18.81 -24.03
C TYR A 185 -8.78 -19.93 -23.01
N PRO A 186 -7.60 -20.58 -23.05
CA PRO A 186 -7.19 -21.50 -22.00
C PRO A 186 -6.87 -20.76 -20.70
N SER A 187 -6.87 -21.51 -19.59
CA SER A 187 -6.42 -21.02 -18.28
C SER A 187 -4.94 -20.65 -18.33
N ILE A 188 -4.59 -19.54 -17.68
CA ILE A 188 -3.21 -19.03 -17.57
C ILE A 188 -2.59 -19.32 -16.20
N ASP A 189 -3.38 -19.89 -15.28
CA ASP A 189 -3.02 -20.38 -13.93
C ASP A 189 -1.90 -19.57 -13.25
N THR A 190 -0.65 -20.02 -13.40
CA THR A 190 0.54 -19.42 -12.76
C THR A 190 0.84 -17.96 -13.14
N LEU A 191 0.37 -17.48 -14.30
CA LEU A 191 0.54 -16.10 -14.75
C LEU A 191 -0.54 -15.15 -14.23
N LEU A 192 -1.65 -15.65 -13.67
CA LEU A 192 -2.64 -14.79 -13.04
C LEU A 192 -2.17 -14.37 -11.63
N LYS A 193 -1.48 -13.23 -11.54
CA LYS A 193 -0.96 -12.65 -10.29
C LYS A 193 -1.95 -11.68 -9.64
N GLY A 194 -1.98 -11.61 -8.31
CA GLY A 194 -2.70 -10.58 -7.54
C GLY A 194 -4.24 -10.58 -7.63
N ARG A 195 -4.87 -11.65 -8.14
CA ARG A 195 -6.34 -11.72 -8.36
C ARG A 195 -7.08 -12.68 -7.44
N GLN A 196 -6.44 -13.16 -6.37
CA GLN A 196 -7.02 -14.14 -5.45
C GLN A 196 -8.24 -13.56 -4.71
N ALA A 197 -8.15 -12.31 -4.26
CA ALA A 197 -9.26 -11.62 -3.60
C ALA A 197 -10.43 -11.39 -4.56
N ASP A 198 -10.16 -10.97 -5.80
CA ASP A 198 -11.18 -10.75 -6.83
C ASP A 198 -11.93 -12.05 -7.17
N LEU A 199 -11.20 -13.16 -7.31
CA LEU A 199 -11.79 -14.49 -7.51
C LEU A 199 -12.65 -14.94 -6.32
N GLY A 200 -12.22 -14.64 -5.10
CA GLY A 200 -13.00 -14.88 -3.88
C GLY A 200 -14.31 -14.08 -3.88
N GLN A 201 -14.26 -12.79 -4.22
CA GLN A 201 -15.46 -11.97 -4.35
C GLN A 201 -16.44 -12.51 -5.39
N LEU A 202 -15.95 -12.95 -6.56
CA LEU A 202 -16.80 -13.58 -7.56
C LEU A 202 -17.43 -14.88 -7.05
N GLN A 203 -16.66 -15.68 -6.31
CA GLN A 203 -17.14 -16.93 -5.74
C GLN A 203 -18.24 -16.71 -4.69
N ASP A 204 -18.10 -15.69 -3.84
CA ASP A 204 -19.08 -15.34 -2.81
C ASP A 204 -20.38 -14.81 -3.42
N ARG A 205 -20.25 -13.96 -4.45
CA ARG A 205 -21.40 -13.33 -5.14
C ARG A 205 -22.17 -14.31 -6.02
N LEU A 206 -21.46 -15.28 -6.60
CA LEU A 206 -22.04 -16.40 -7.36
C LEU A 206 -22.29 -17.64 -6.49
N ALA A 207 -22.26 -17.53 -5.17
CA ALA A 207 -22.62 -18.62 -4.28
C ALA A 207 -24.13 -18.93 -4.39
N PRO A 208 -24.57 -20.19 -4.17
CA PRO A 208 -25.97 -20.55 -4.26
C PRO A 208 -26.78 -19.83 -3.16
N GLN A 209 -27.53 -18.81 -3.54
CA GLN A 209 -28.57 -18.26 -2.66
C GLN A 209 -29.80 -19.17 -2.75
N HIS A 210 -30.63 -19.23 -1.70
CA HIS A 210 -31.84 -20.08 -1.66
C HIS A 210 -32.96 -19.62 -2.64
N SER A 211 -32.61 -18.86 -3.68
CA SER A 211 -33.50 -18.25 -4.68
C SER A 211 -33.33 -18.92 -6.05
N ARG A 212 -34.45 -19.12 -6.78
CA ARG A 212 -34.48 -19.65 -8.16
C ARG A 212 -34.06 -18.63 -9.24
N THR A 213 -33.61 -17.45 -8.85
CA THR A 213 -33.18 -16.36 -9.76
C THR A 213 -31.73 -16.50 -10.19
N VAL A 214 -31.38 -16.04 -11.39
CA VAL A 214 -29.98 -16.00 -11.85
C VAL A 214 -29.16 -15.04 -11.00
N SER A 215 -28.00 -15.50 -10.52
CA SER A 215 -27.01 -14.63 -9.89
C SER A 215 -26.24 -13.88 -10.98
N LEU A 216 -26.39 -12.55 -10.99
CA LEU A 216 -25.83 -11.66 -12.00
C LEU A 216 -24.72 -10.79 -11.38
N SER A 217 -23.52 -10.91 -11.91
CA SER A 217 -22.37 -10.10 -11.49
C SER A 217 -21.68 -9.46 -12.68
N SER A 218 -21.31 -8.19 -12.57
CA SER A 218 -20.48 -7.50 -13.57
C SER A 218 -19.09 -7.21 -13.01
N ILE A 219 -18.08 -7.41 -13.85
CA ILE A 219 -16.69 -7.03 -13.61
C ILE A 219 -16.44 -5.78 -14.45
N HIS A 220 -16.09 -4.67 -13.81
CA HIS A 220 -15.79 -3.42 -14.49
C HIS A 220 -14.43 -2.85 -14.12
N GLY A 221 -13.92 -1.92 -14.92
CA GLY A 221 -12.59 -1.33 -14.76
C GLY A 221 -12.01 -0.88 -16.09
N LEU A 222 -10.78 -0.34 -16.05
CA LEU A 222 -10.10 0.22 -17.22
C LEU A 222 -9.94 -0.79 -18.38
N GLY A 223 -9.85 -0.29 -19.61
CA GLY A 223 -9.64 -1.14 -20.80
C GLY A 223 -8.29 -1.87 -20.71
N GLY A 224 -8.27 -3.19 -20.85
CA GLY A 224 -7.03 -3.99 -20.74
C GLY A 224 -6.61 -4.33 -19.29
N ILE A 225 -7.41 -4.03 -18.27
CA ILE A 225 -7.07 -4.34 -16.86
C ILE A 225 -7.18 -5.84 -16.50
N GLY A 226 -7.69 -6.67 -17.41
CA GLY A 226 -7.80 -8.13 -17.24
C GLY A 226 -9.19 -8.68 -16.92
N LYS A 227 -10.27 -7.91 -17.12
CA LYS A 227 -11.66 -8.32 -16.81
C LYS A 227 -12.05 -9.66 -17.45
N THR A 228 -11.89 -9.77 -18.78
CA THR A 228 -12.19 -10.99 -19.55
C THR A 228 -11.34 -12.16 -19.06
N ARG A 229 -10.06 -11.93 -18.73
CA ARG A 229 -9.16 -12.97 -18.21
C ARG A 229 -9.58 -13.45 -16.82
N LEU A 230 -10.01 -12.55 -15.93
CA LEU A 230 -10.53 -12.91 -14.62
C LEU A 230 -11.81 -13.76 -14.75
N ALA A 231 -12.74 -13.37 -15.63
CA ALA A 231 -13.99 -14.10 -15.87
C ALA A 231 -13.74 -15.52 -16.40
N VAL A 232 -12.86 -15.65 -17.40
CA VAL A 232 -12.49 -16.94 -17.98
C VAL A 232 -11.72 -17.80 -16.98
N GLU A 233 -10.82 -17.24 -16.19
CA GLU A 233 -10.11 -17.99 -15.16
C GLU A 233 -11.06 -18.47 -14.04
N TYR A 234 -12.01 -17.63 -13.62
CA TYR A 234 -13.05 -18.06 -12.68
C TYR A 234 -13.82 -19.26 -13.22
N ALA A 235 -14.19 -19.25 -14.50
CA ALA A 235 -14.89 -20.36 -15.15
C ALA A 235 -14.05 -21.65 -15.13
N TRP A 236 -12.76 -21.57 -15.48
CA TRP A 236 -11.86 -22.73 -15.46
C TRP A 236 -11.65 -23.28 -14.05
N ARG A 237 -11.40 -22.43 -13.05
CA ARG A 237 -11.19 -22.86 -11.65
C ARG A 237 -12.43 -23.48 -11.03
N ASN A 238 -13.61 -23.06 -11.47
CA ASN A 238 -14.90 -23.56 -10.99
C ASN A 238 -15.57 -24.53 -11.96
N ALA A 239 -14.86 -25.03 -12.97
CA ALA A 239 -15.47 -25.79 -14.06
C ALA A 239 -16.24 -27.03 -13.59
N GLN A 240 -15.83 -27.65 -12.48
CA GLN A 240 -16.52 -28.79 -11.87
C GLN A 240 -17.92 -28.46 -11.31
N ARG A 241 -18.23 -27.18 -11.09
CA ARG A 241 -19.53 -26.72 -10.57
C ARG A 241 -20.58 -26.55 -11.67
N TYR A 242 -20.15 -26.50 -12.93
CA TYR A 242 -20.99 -26.16 -14.06
C TYR A 242 -21.07 -27.28 -15.09
N ARG A 243 -22.28 -27.51 -15.60
CA ARG A 243 -22.57 -28.40 -16.74
C ARG A 243 -22.25 -27.72 -18.08
N ALA A 244 -22.37 -26.39 -18.12
CA ALA A 244 -22.04 -25.58 -19.30
C ALA A 244 -21.27 -24.31 -18.94
N LEU A 245 -20.21 -24.02 -19.69
CA LEU A 245 -19.39 -22.81 -19.62
C LEU A 245 -19.51 -22.05 -20.95
N LEU A 246 -20.42 -21.09 -20.99
CA LEU A 246 -20.80 -20.36 -22.18
C LEU A 246 -20.13 -18.99 -22.23
N PHE A 247 -19.71 -18.58 -23.42
CA PHE A 247 -19.09 -17.27 -23.68
C PHE A 247 -19.70 -16.64 -24.93
N VAL A 248 -20.06 -15.36 -24.83
CA VAL A 248 -20.53 -14.53 -25.95
C VAL A 248 -19.97 -13.12 -25.81
N THR A 249 -19.75 -12.42 -26.93
CA THR A 249 -19.44 -10.98 -26.92
C THR A 249 -20.68 -10.14 -27.20
N ALA A 250 -20.68 -8.90 -26.73
CA ALA A 250 -21.82 -8.00 -26.73
C ALA A 250 -21.42 -6.53 -26.96
N ASP A 251 -20.50 -6.29 -27.91
CA ASP A 251 -20.02 -4.95 -28.26
C ASP A 251 -21.18 -4.00 -28.63
N THR A 252 -22.17 -4.51 -29.37
CA THR A 252 -23.44 -3.82 -29.68
C THR A 252 -24.66 -4.69 -29.34
N PRO A 253 -25.89 -4.10 -29.27
CA PRO A 253 -27.11 -4.88 -29.11
C PRO A 253 -27.33 -5.93 -30.22
N GLN A 254 -26.91 -5.63 -31.45
CA GLN A 254 -26.96 -6.58 -32.56
C GLN A 254 -26.00 -7.74 -32.33
N ASP A 255 -24.75 -7.45 -31.94
CA ASP A 255 -23.72 -8.47 -31.69
C ASP A 255 -24.15 -9.42 -30.56
N PHE A 256 -24.67 -8.87 -29.45
CA PHE A 256 -25.21 -9.68 -28.35
C PHE A 256 -26.29 -10.66 -28.83
N THR A 257 -27.24 -10.16 -29.62
CA THR A 257 -28.35 -10.97 -30.14
C THR A 257 -27.85 -12.05 -31.10
N GLN A 258 -26.89 -11.70 -31.97
CA GLN A 258 -26.27 -12.59 -32.93
C GLN A 258 -25.47 -13.69 -32.24
N ASN A 259 -24.50 -13.33 -31.41
CA ASN A 259 -23.59 -14.26 -30.76
C ASN A 259 -24.32 -15.18 -29.77
N LEU A 260 -25.33 -14.67 -29.08
CA LEU A 260 -26.18 -15.50 -28.22
C LEU A 260 -27.01 -16.50 -29.05
N SER A 261 -27.45 -16.14 -30.24
CA SER A 261 -28.17 -17.05 -31.14
C SER A 261 -27.27 -18.11 -31.77
N GLU A 262 -25.96 -17.87 -31.87
CA GLU A 262 -24.97 -18.80 -32.42
C GLU A 262 -24.64 -19.95 -31.46
N LEU A 263 -24.94 -19.82 -30.16
CA LEU A 263 -24.82 -20.94 -29.21
C LEU A 263 -25.70 -22.15 -29.57
N VAL A 264 -26.68 -21.99 -30.48
CA VAL A 264 -27.47 -23.10 -31.02
C VAL A 264 -26.64 -24.14 -31.76
N SER A 265 -25.40 -23.81 -32.13
CA SER A 265 -24.50 -24.69 -32.89
C SER A 265 -24.40 -26.11 -32.28
N PRO A 266 -24.35 -27.17 -33.13
CA PRO A 266 -24.04 -28.52 -32.70
C PRO A 266 -22.79 -28.63 -31.83
N ASP A 267 -21.80 -27.79 -32.10
CA ASP A 267 -20.51 -27.77 -31.40
C ASP A 267 -20.59 -27.19 -29.97
N VAL A 268 -21.71 -26.57 -29.60
CA VAL A 268 -21.90 -25.94 -28.28
C VAL A 268 -23.10 -26.56 -27.55
N LEU A 269 -24.33 -26.20 -27.89
CA LEU A 269 -25.53 -26.66 -27.17
C LEU A 269 -26.19 -27.92 -27.77
N ASP A 270 -25.72 -28.39 -28.93
CA ASP A 270 -26.26 -29.55 -29.65
C ASP A 270 -27.79 -29.50 -29.84
N LEU A 271 -28.30 -28.32 -30.21
CA LEU A 271 -29.72 -28.11 -30.48
C LEU A 271 -30.07 -28.58 -31.91
N PRO A 272 -31.27 -29.14 -32.16
CA PRO A 272 -31.61 -29.81 -33.42
C PRO A 272 -31.29 -28.99 -34.69
N ASP A 273 -30.75 -29.65 -35.73
CA ASP A 273 -30.43 -29.06 -37.06
C ASP A 273 -31.59 -28.29 -37.71
N ALA A 274 -32.83 -28.56 -37.27
CA ALA A 274 -34.02 -27.80 -37.63
C ALA A 274 -33.91 -26.30 -37.32
N PHE A 275 -32.96 -25.85 -36.49
CA PHE A 275 -32.70 -24.44 -36.20
C PHE A 275 -31.58 -23.81 -37.05
N ALA A 276 -30.76 -24.59 -37.74
CA ALA A 276 -29.64 -24.10 -38.56
C ALA A 276 -30.11 -23.30 -39.80
N SER A 277 -31.31 -23.58 -40.30
CA SER A 277 -31.92 -22.94 -41.49
C SER A 277 -32.97 -21.88 -41.17
N VAL A 278 -33.05 -21.43 -39.91
CA VAL A 278 -34.16 -20.62 -39.40
C VAL A 278 -33.72 -19.20 -39.00
N ASP A 279 -34.65 -18.25 -39.13
CA ASP A 279 -34.52 -16.84 -38.71
C ASP A 279 -33.89 -16.71 -37.29
N GLN A 280 -32.99 -15.73 -37.15
CA GLN A 280 -32.19 -15.44 -35.95
C GLN A 280 -33.03 -15.40 -34.67
N LYS A 281 -34.24 -14.84 -34.75
CA LYS A 281 -35.18 -14.75 -33.61
C LYS A 281 -35.57 -16.12 -33.05
N LYS A 282 -35.75 -17.12 -33.92
CA LYS A 282 -36.10 -18.48 -33.49
C LYS A 282 -34.91 -19.21 -32.90
N ARG A 283 -33.70 -18.99 -33.43
CA ARG A 283 -32.44 -19.49 -32.84
C ARG A 283 -32.23 -18.93 -31.43
N LEU A 284 -32.36 -17.61 -31.27
CA LEU A 284 -32.30 -16.95 -29.97
C LEU A 284 -33.35 -17.50 -28.99
N ALA A 285 -34.60 -17.66 -29.43
CA ALA A 285 -35.65 -18.21 -28.58
C ALA A 285 -35.36 -19.65 -28.12
N ALA A 286 -34.71 -20.46 -28.96
CA ALA A 286 -34.28 -21.82 -28.60
C ALA A 286 -33.17 -21.79 -27.54
N VAL A 287 -32.16 -20.94 -27.70
CA VAL A 287 -31.08 -20.78 -26.70
C VAL A 287 -31.63 -20.29 -25.36
N LEU A 288 -32.50 -19.26 -25.37
CA LEU A 288 -33.14 -18.75 -24.15
C LEU A 288 -34.09 -19.79 -23.51
N LYS A 289 -34.70 -20.67 -24.30
CA LYS A 289 -35.47 -21.80 -23.77
C LYS A 289 -34.54 -22.79 -23.08
N TRP A 290 -33.44 -23.18 -23.72
CA TRP A 290 -32.45 -24.08 -23.15
C TRP A 290 -31.90 -23.56 -21.83
N LEU A 291 -31.52 -22.28 -21.75
CA LEU A 291 -31.02 -21.66 -20.52
C LEU A 291 -32.03 -21.66 -19.36
N ARG A 292 -33.34 -21.64 -19.67
CA ARG A 292 -34.41 -21.72 -18.65
C ARG A 292 -34.69 -23.15 -18.18
N GLU A 293 -34.50 -24.13 -19.07
CA GLU A 293 -34.82 -25.54 -18.80
C GLU A 293 -33.64 -26.32 -18.20
N ASN A 294 -32.41 -25.80 -18.30
CA ASN A 294 -31.20 -26.42 -17.79
C ASN A 294 -30.67 -25.70 -16.54
N GLU A 295 -29.95 -26.44 -15.69
CA GLU A 295 -29.37 -25.93 -14.45
C GLU A 295 -27.84 -25.99 -14.47
N ARG A 296 -27.19 -25.18 -13.61
CA ARG A 296 -25.73 -25.16 -13.40
C ARG A 296 -24.96 -24.78 -14.67
N TRP A 297 -25.41 -23.76 -15.38
CA TRP A 297 -24.65 -23.12 -16.45
C TRP A 297 -24.04 -21.81 -15.97
N LEU A 298 -22.88 -21.46 -16.54
CA LEU A 298 -22.24 -20.14 -16.41
C LEU A 298 -22.23 -19.50 -17.81
N LEU A 299 -22.77 -18.28 -17.92
CA LEU A 299 -22.69 -17.48 -19.15
C LEU A 299 -21.84 -16.24 -18.91
N ILE A 300 -20.72 -16.15 -19.62
CA ILE A 300 -19.88 -14.96 -19.68
C ILE A 300 -20.33 -14.11 -20.88
N ILE A 301 -20.66 -12.85 -20.62
CA ILE A 301 -21.04 -11.86 -21.63
C ILE A 301 -19.96 -10.78 -21.64
N ASP A 302 -19.11 -10.80 -22.67
CA ASP A 302 -17.94 -9.93 -22.80
C ASP A 302 -18.21 -8.67 -23.61
N ASN A 303 -17.44 -7.61 -23.32
CA ASN A 303 -17.50 -6.30 -23.98
C ASN A 303 -18.88 -5.61 -23.93
N VAL A 304 -19.62 -5.68 -22.82
CA VAL A 304 -20.88 -4.91 -22.67
C VAL A 304 -20.58 -3.44 -22.40
N ASP A 305 -20.05 -2.72 -23.38
CA ASP A 305 -19.44 -1.39 -23.21
C ASP A 305 -20.38 -0.22 -23.59
N THR A 306 -21.55 -0.50 -24.18
CA THR A 306 -22.56 0.50 -24.55
C THR A 306 -23.81 0.43 -23.68
N GLU A 307 -24.45 1.58 -23.42
CA GLU A 307 -25.70 1.65 -22.64
C GLU A 307 -26.82 0.80 -23.26
N SER A 308 -26.94 0.86 -24.58
CA SER A 308 -27.95 0.09 -25.31
C SER A 308 -27.73 -1.42 -25.19
N ALA A 309 -26.46 -1.88 -25.20
CA ALA A 309 -26.14 -3.29 -24.97
C ALA A 309 -26.42 -3.68 -23.52
N ALA A 310 -26.01 -2.88 -22.53
CA ALA A 310 -26.28 -3.14 -21.12
C ALA A 310 -27.78 -3.27 -20.83
N GLN A 311 -28.61 -2.35 -21.33
CA GLN A 311 -30.07 -2.41 -21.19
C GLN A 311 -30.68 -3.66 -21.81
N LEU A 312 -30.19 -4.08 -22.99
CA LEU A 312 -30.68 -5.29 -23.65
C LEU A 312 -30.26 -6.56 -22.89
N VAL A 313 -29.01 -6.61 -22.41
CA VAL A 313 -28.49 -7.72 -21.59
C VAL A 313 -29.31 -7.86 -20.31
N GLU A 314 -29.48 -6.81 -19.53
CA GLU A 314 -30.27 -6.84 -18.29
C GLU A 314 -31.72 -7.31 -18.55
N LYS A 315 -32.36 -6.78 -19.59
CA LYS A 315 -33.73 -7.17 -19.97
C LYS A 315 -33.82 -8.65 -20.36
N THR A 316 -32.83 -9.16 -21.07
CA THR A 316 -32.83 -10.54 -21.60
C THR A 316 -32.55 -11.54 -20.48
N ILE A 317 -31.53 -11.27 -19.66
CA ILE A 317 -31.08 -12.15 -18.58
C ILE A 317 -32.02 -12.14 -17.39
N GLY A 318 -32.72 -11.04 -17.13
CA GLY A 318 -33.71 -10.94 -16.04
C GLY A 318 -34.89 -11.93 -16.15
N SER A 319 -35.03 -12.62 -17.29
CA SER A 319 -36.05 -13.65 -17.53
C SER A 319 -35.57 -15.09 -17.31
N LEU A 320 -34.27 -15.28 -17.00
CA LEU A 320 -33.63 -16.59 -16.84
C LEU A 320 -33.64 -17.08 -15.37
N CYS A 321 -33.42 -18.38 -15.17
CA CYS A 321 -33.35 -19.03 -13.86
C CYS A 321 -32.24 -20.10 -13.82
N ASN A 322 -31.84 -20.53 -12.62
CA ASN A 322 -30.98 -21.69 -12.37
C ASN A 322 -29.55 -21.66 -12.96
N GLY A 323 -29.00 -20.48 -13.25
CA GLY A 323 -27.64 -20.30 -13.75
C GLY A 323 -26.95 -19.05 -13.22
N HIS A 324 -25.68 -18.90 -13.58
CA HIS A 324 -24.84 -17.76 -13.19
C HIS A 324 -24.43 -16.97 -14.43
N VAL A 325 -24.42 -15.65 -14.32
CA VAL A 325 -24.01 -14.76 -15.40
C VAL A 325 -22.91 -13.83 -14.92
N LEU A 326 -21.80 -13.80 -15.68
CA LEU A 326 -20.70 -12.88 -15.52
C LEU A 326 -20.66 -11.92 -16.69
N ILE A 327 -20.74 -10.63 -16.42
CA ILE A 327 -20.61 -9.58 -17.42
C ILE A 327 -19.24 -8.95 -17.29
N THR A 328 -18.52 -8.74 -18.39
CA THR A 328 -17.31 -7.92 -18.41
C THR A 328 -17.58 -6.65 -19.20
N SER A 329 -17.26 -5.49 -18.60
CA SER A 329 -17.66 -4.19 -19.14
C SER A 329 -16.73 -3.06 -18.71
N ARG A 330 -16.68 -1.98 -19.47
CA ARG A 330 -16.07 -0.70 -19.06
C ARG A 330 -17.02 0.17 -18.26
N ILE A 331 -18.32 -0.11 -18.31
CA ILE A 331 -19.39 0.61 -17.62
C ILE A 331 -19.40 0.20 -16.14
N ALA A 332 -19.17 1.17 -15.27
CA ALA A 332 -19.23 0.96 -13.82
C ALA A 332 -20.66 0.98 -13.24
N THR A 333 -21.64 1.53 -13.97
CA THR A 333 -23.01 1.74 -13.49
C THR A 333 -23.99 0.74 -14.08
N TRP A 334 -24.64 -0.04 -13.23
CA TRP A 334 -25.62 -1.08 -13.57
C TRP A 334 -26.90 -0.94 -12.74
N SER A 335 -27.98 -1.62 -13.11
CA SER A 335 -29.16 -1.67 -12.24
C SER A 335 -28.87 -2.38 -10.90
N PRO A 336 -29.66 -2.13 -9.84
CA PRO A 336 -29.44 -2.75 -8.52
C PRO A 336 -29.50 -4.28 -8.50
N ALA A 337 -29.98 -4.91 -9.58
CA ALA A 337 -30.00 -6.35 -9.74
C ALA A 337 -28.63 -6.95 -10.09
N VAL A 338 -27.69 -6.12 -10.57
CA VAL A 338 -26.34 -6.53 -10.96
C VAL A 338 -25.35 -6.20 -9.85
N GLN A 339 -24.67 -7.21 -9.32
CA GLN A 339 -23.61 -6.99 -8.35
C GLN A 339 -22.30 -6.61 -9.06
N THR A 340 -21.73 -5.43 -8.75
CA THR A 340 -20.57 -4.89 -9.46
C THR A 340 -19.25 -5.15 -8.74
N VAL A 341 -18.30 -5.80 -9.40
CA VAL A 341 -16.92 -6.00 -8.96
C VAL A 341 -16.03 -5.02 -9.73
N GLU A 342 -15.45 -4.06 -9.03
CA GLU A 342 -14.46 -3.15 -9.61
C GLU A 342 -13.09 -3.83 -9.61
N LEU A 343 -12.49 -3.96 -10.79
CA LEU A 343 -11.18 -4.55 -10.96
C LEU A 343 -10.10 -3.47 -10.99
N SER A 344 -9.29 -3.42 -9.93
CA SER A 344 -8.17 -2.48 -9.79
C SER A 344 -6.94 -2.91 -10.60
N VAL A 345 -5.94 -2.03 -10.68
CA VAL A 345 -4.59 -2.40 -11.15
C VAL A 345 -3.96 -3.48 -10.26
N LEU A 346 -2.96 -4.17 -10.80
CA LEU A 346 -2.12 -5.06 -10.01
C LEU A 346 -1.28 -4.24 -9.04
N ASP A 347 -1.12 -4.73 -7.82
CA ASP A 347 -0.17 -4.14 -6.88
C ASP A 347 1.28 -4.33 -7.39
N GLU A 348 2.21 -3.59 -6.78
CA GLU A 348 3.62 -3.60 -7.17
C GLU A 348 4.22 -5.01 -7.12
N SER A 349 3.88 -5.80 -6.10
CA SER A 349 4.38 -7.16 -5.94
C SER A 349 3.86 -8.08 -7.06
N ALA A 350 2.56 -8.05 -7.34
CA ALA A 350 1.92 -8.86 -8.36
C ALA A 350 2.40 -8.47 -9.77
N GLY A 351 2.61 -7.17 -10.02
CA GLY A 351 3.19 -6.68 -11.27
C GLY A 351 4.64 -7.13 -11.47
N THR A 352 5.43 -7.09 -10.40
CA THR A 352 6.83 -7.58 -10.38
C THR A 352 6.88 -9.07 -10.68
N ASP A 353 6.12 -9.87 -9.93
CA ASP A 353 6.02 -11.33 -10.11
C ASP A 353 5.58 -11.71 -11.51
N PHE A 354 4.64 -10.94 -12.06
CA PHE A 354 4.15 -11.13 -13.42
C PHE A 354 5.27 -10.91 -14.44
N LEU A 355 5.96 -9.76 -14.39
CA LEU A 355 7.04 -9.45 -15.33
C LEU A 355 8.14 -10.50 -15.27
N LEU A 356 8.57 -10.89 -14.07
CA LEU A 356 9.60 -11.91 -13.88
C LEU A 356 9.19 -13.28 -14.44
N ALA A 357 7.92 -13.67 -14.26
CA ALA A 357 7.39 -14.94 -14.74
C ALA A 357 7.13 -14.95 -16.26
N ARG A 358 6.77 -13.81 -16.85
CA ARG A 358 6.43 -13.64 -18.27
C ARG A 358 7.66 -13.51 -19.18
N THR A 359 8.78 -13.02 -18.62
CA THR A 359 10.03 -12.71 -19.35
C THR A 359 11.14 -13.73 -19.07
N ARG A 360 10.85 -15.03 -19.22
CA ARG A 360 11.81 -16.08 -18.82
C ARG A 360 13.06 -16.10 -19.68
N GLN A 361 12.98 -15.64 -20.94
CA GLN A 361 14.08 -15.65 -21.89
C GLN A 361 14.86 -14.32 -21.93
N ARG A 362 14.52 -13.34 -21.09
CA ARG A 362 15.19 -12.04 -21.06
C ARG A 362 16.70 -12.14 -20.81
N ILE A 363 17.43 -11.12 -21.26
CA ILE A 363 18.82 -10.91 -20.84
C ILE A 363 18.81 -10.41 -19.38
N ARG A 364 19.49 -11.12 -18.49
CA ARG A 364 19.62 -10.72 -17.07
C ARG A 364 20.79 -9.76 -16.90
N LYS A 365 20.54 -8.55 -16.39
CA LYS A 365 21.57 -7.52 -16.18
C LYS A 365 21.21 -6.66 -14.97
N GLY A 366 21.98 -6.83 -13.89
CA GLY A 366 21.73 -6.14 -12.63
C GLY A 366 20.73 -6.90 -11.75
N ASP A 367 20.08 -6.16 -10.85
CA ASP A 367 19.05 -6.70 -9.97
C ASP A 367 17.69 -6.68 -10.71
N ASP A 368 17.37 -7.80 -11.36
CA ASP A 368 16.14 -7.95 -12.14
C ASP A 368 14.88 -7.76 -11.30
N GLU A 369 14.90 -8.09 -10.00
CA GLU A 369 13.74 -7.94 -9.13
C GLU A 369 13.48 -6.45 -8.86
N GLU A 370 14.52 -5.71 -8.48
CA GLU A 370 14.48 -4.25 -8.33
C GLU A 370 14.03 -3.55 -9.62
N ILE A 371 14.57 -3.97 -10.77
CA ILE A 371 14.24 -3.35 -12.07
C ILE A 371 12.81 -3.72 -12.49
N ALA A 372 12.39 -4.97 -12.32
CA ALA A 372 11.02 -5.39 -12.61
C ALA A 372 10.01 -4.64 -11.75
N ARG A 373 10.35 -4.43 -10.47
CA ARG A 373 9.54 -3.67 -9.53
C ARG A 373 9.39 -2.21 -9.93
N ARG A 374 10.49 -1.56 -10.31
CA ARG A 374 10.44 -0.20 -10.89
C ARG A 374 9.67 -0.15 -12.20
N LEU A 375 9.85 -1.12 -13.09
CA LEU A 375 9.12 -1.17 -14.37
C LEU A 375 7.63 -1.41 -14.16
N ALA A 376 7.24 -2.29 -13.24
CA ALA A 376 5.85 -2.46 -12.82
C ALA A 376 5.28 -1.15 -12.27
N GLY A 377 6.10 -0.46 -11.46
CA GLY A 377 5.88 0.89 -10.99
C GLY A 377 5.65 1.88 -12.13
N ASP A 378 6.47 1.89 -13.19
CA ASP A 378 6.41 2.78 -14.38
C ASP A 378 5.24 2.45 -15.33
N LEU A 379 4.75 1.21 -15.31
CA LEU A 379 3.56 0.77 -16.04
C LEU A 379 2.28 0.84 -15.18
N GLY A 380 2.40 1.23 -13.91
CA GLY A 380 1.28 1.52 -13.01
C GLY A 380 0.48 0.27 -12.64
N GLY A 381 1.08 -0.93 -12.74
CA GLY A 381 0.37 -2.18 -12.48
C GLY A 381 -0.73 -2.52 -13.52
N HIS A 382 -0.75 -1.84 -14.67
CA HIS A 382 -1.77 -2.08 -15.69
C HIS A 382 -1.53 -3.41 -16.41
N ALA A 383 -2.45 -4.37 -16.27
CA ALA A 383 -2.26 -5.76 -16.74
C ALA A 383 -1.87 -5.86 -18.23
N LEU A 384 -2.57 -5.16 -19.13
CA LEU A 384 -2.21 -5.16 -20.56
C LEU A 384 -0.86 -4.49 -20.84
N ALA A 385 -0.49 -3.45 -20.08
CA ALA A 385 0.78 -2.76 -20.28
C ALA A 385 1.94 -3.68 -19.86
N LEU A 386 1.75 -4.40 -18.75
CA LEU A 386 2.69 -5.42 -18.27
C LEU A 386 2.80 -6.59 -19.26
N GLU A 387 1.69 -7.08 -19.82
CA GLU A 387 1.73 -8.15 -20.84
C GLU A 387 2.44 -7.68 -22.12
N GLN A 388 2.17 -6.47 -22.61
CA GLN A 388 2.87 -5.92 -23.77
C GLN A 388 4.36 -5.75 -23.51
N ALA A 389 4.74 -5.21 -22.35
CA ALA A 389 6.13 -5.08 -21.95
C ALA A 389 6.81 -6.46 -21.85
N GLY A 390 6.16 -7.41 -21.19
CA GLY A 390 6.66 -8.77 -21.03
C GLY A 390 6.82 -9.49 -22.36
N ALA A 391 5.84 -9.37 -23.24
CA ALA A 391 5.88 -9.91 -24.60
C ALA A 391 7.03 -9.32 -25.42
N TYR A 392 7.17 -7.99 -25.44
CA TYR A 392 8.25 -7.31 -26.17
C TYR A 392 9.64 -7.71 -25.66
N ILE A 393 9.82 -7.75 -24.33
CA ILE A 393 11.10 -8.15 -23.71
C ILE A 393 11.49 -9.56 -24.10
N ASP A 394 10.53 -10.49 -24.03
CA ASP A 394 10.75 -11.90 -24.35
C ASP A 394 10.93 -12.11 -25.86
N GLU A 395 10.25 -11.36 -26.73
CA GLU A 395 10.42 -11.47 -28.19
C GLU A 395 11.74 -10.87 -28.68
N MET A 396 12.05 -9.65 -28.23
CA MET A 396 13.26 -8.94 -28.62
C MET A 396 14.51 -9.43 -27.86
N GLN A 397 14.32 -10.32 -26.88
CA GLN A 397 15.38 -10.88 -26.05
C GLN A 397 16.26 -9.79 -25.43
N ILE A 398 15.65 -8.74 -24.88
CA ILE A 398 16.36 -7.63 -24.22
C ILE A 398 16.29 -7.76 -22.69
N SER A 399 17.03 -6.90 -21.99
CA SER A 399 16.95 -6.82 -20.51
C SER A 399 15.80 -5.92 -20.06
N LEU A 400 15.30 -6.14 -18.85
CA LEU A 400 14.30 -5.26 -18.22
C LEU A 400 14.79 -3.80 -18.14
N ALA A 401 16.07 -3.59 -17.83
CA ALA A 401 16.67 -2.26 -17.79
C ALA A 401 16.62 -1.57 -19.16
N ARG A 402 16.93 -2.31 -20.23
CA ARG A 402 16.90 -1.77 -21.59
C ARG A 402 15.49 -1.41 -22.03
N TYR A 403 14.50 -2.24 -21.71
CA TYR A 403 13.11 -1.91 -22.00
C TYR A 403 12.68 -0.63 -21.27
N ARG A 404 13.03 -0.52 -19.98
CA ARG A 404 12.72 0.65 -19.16
C ARG A 404 13.33 1.93 -19.73
N GLU A 405 14.57 1.89 -20.20
CA GLU A 405 15.20 3.01 -20.94
C GLU A 405 14.38 3.40 -22.18
N LEU A 406 14.03 2.43 -23.05
CA LEU A 406 13.25 2.69 -24.25
C LEU A 406 11.87 3.28 -23.95
N TRP A 407 11.24 2.81 -22.87
CA TRP A 407 9.97 3.31 -22.36
C TRP A 407 10.09 4.76 -21.87
N SER A 408 11.10 5.05 -21.04
CA SER A 408 11.36 6.39 -20.51
C SER A 408 11.72 7.40 -21.60
N ASP A 409 12.43 6.97 -22.65
CA ASP A 409 12.79 7.80 -23.78
C ASP A 409 11.61 8.05 -24.75
N GLY A 410 10.45 7.44 -24.50
CA GLY A 410 9.23 7.65 -25.30
C GLY A 410 9.30 7.05 -26.70
N HIS A 411 10.00 5.92 -26.88
CA HIS A 411 10.09 5.28 -28.20
C HIS A 411 8.75 4.68 -28.63
N ASP A 412 8.24 5.14 -29.78
CA ASP A 412 7.00 4.66 -30.41
C ASP A 412 6.98 3.12 -30.57
N ASP A 413 8.14 2.54 -30.88
CA ASP A 413 8.35 1.10 -31.08
C ASP A 413 8.02 0.25 -29.85
N VAL A 414 7.91 0.86 -28.67
CA VAL A 414 7.56 0.17 -27.41
C VAL A 414 6.15 0.55 -26.96
N GLN A 415 5.78 1.83 -27.03
CA GLN A 415 4.49 2.31 -26.53
C GLN A 415 3.30 1.87 -27.40
N ASN A 416 3.51 1.72 -28.70
CA ASN A 416 2.49 1.31 -29.65
C ASN A 416 2.68 -0.13 -30.15
N TRP A 417 3.64 -0.87 -29.58
CA TRP A 417 3.91 -2.23 -29.99
C TRP A 417 2.69 -3.14 -29.81
N GLN A 418 2.37 -3.89 -30.85
CA GLN A 418 1.26 -4.83 -30.85
C GLN A 418 1.61 -6.04 -31.73
N ASP A 419 1.56 -7.23 -31.13
CA ASP A 419 1.47 -8.49 -31.86
C ASP A 419 0.35 -9.35 -31.25
N GLU A 420 -0.71 -9.57 -32.02
CA GLU A 420 -1.88 -10.36 -31.60
C GLU A 420 -1.51 -11.85 -31.41
N ARG A 421 -0.57 -12.39 -32.20
CA ARG A 421 -0.15 -13.80 -32.07
C ARG A 421 0.64 -14.04 -30.80
N VAL A 422 1.35 -13.02 -30.32
CA VAL A 422 2.19 -13.11 -29.12
C VAL A 422 1.38 -12.81 -27.86
N THR A 423 0.49 -11.81 -27.90
CA THR A 423 -0.30 -11.37 -26.73
C THR A 423 -1.67 -12.05 -26.62
N ASN A 424 -2.14 -12.73 -27.68
CA ASN A 424 -3.51 -13.24 -27.83
C ASN A 424 -4.57 -12.17 -27.53
N TYR A 425 -4.27 -10.91 -27.87
CA TYR A 425 -5.17 -9.78 -27.70
C TYR A 425 -5.05 -8.81 -28.88
N PRO A 426 -6.17 -8.40 -29.52
CA PRO A 426 -6.16 -7.74 -30.83
C PRO A 426 -5.92 -6.22 -30.76
N ARG A 427 -5.60 -5.64 -29.59
CA ARG A 427 -5.44 -4.19 -29.42
C ARG A 427 -4.28 -3.84 -28.49
N SER A 428 -3.50 -2.83 -28.85
CA SER A 428 -2.56 -2.20 -27.93
C SER A 428 -3.28 -1.50 -26.77
N LEU A 429 -2.54 -1.23 -25.67
CA LEU A 429 -3.03 -0.35 -24.61
C LEU A 429 -3.49 1.02 -25.16
N SER A 430 -2.70 1.63 -26.03
CA SER A 430 -2.99 2.93 -26.62
C SER A 430 -4.30 2.91 -27.43
N ALA A 431 -4.60 1.83 -28.15
CA ALA A 431 -5.87 1.64 -28.83
C ALA A 431 -7.05 1.50 -27.85
N CYS A 432 -6.87 0.75 -26.75
CA CYS A 432 -7.91 0.59 -25.72
C CYS A 432 -8.26 1.92 -25.03
N LEU A 433 -7.27 2.73 -24.69
CA LEU A 433 -7.45 4.05 -24.07
C LEU A 433 -8.07 5.06 -25.05
N ARG A 434 -7.63 5.05 -26.32
CA ARG A 434 -8.21 5.89 -27.39
C ARG A 434 -9.70 5.65 -27.55
N LEU A 435 -10.12 4.38 -27.53
CA LEU A 435 -11.54 4.04 -27.59
C LEU A 435 -12.31 4.62 -26.40
N ASN A 436 -11.79 4.54 -25.17
CA ASN A 436 -12.46 5.14 -24.01
C ASN A 436 -12.65 6.65 -24.19
N LEU A 437 -11.60 7.35 -24.61
CA LEU A 437 -11.66 8.79 -24.82
C LEU A 437 -12.62 9.17 -25.96
N MET A 438 -12.67 8.41 -27.05
CA MET A 438 -13.63 8.62 -28.14
C MET A 438 -15.08 8.46 -27.65
N HIS A 439 -15.36 7.46 -26.82
CA HIS A 439 -16.70 7.27 -26.24
C HIS A 439 -17.08 8.43 -25.30
N VAL A 440 -16.13 8.94 -24.52
CA VAL A 440 -16.37 10.15 -23.69
C VAL A 440 -16.60 11.37 -24.57
N GLU A 441 -15.81 11.57 -25.61
CA GLU A 441 -15.94 12.71 -26.52
C GLU A 441 -17.29 12.72 -27.24
N GLN A 442 -17.75 11.57 -27.74
CA GLN A 442 -19.03 11.44 -28.42
C GLN A 442 -20.23 11.65 -27.49
N ASN A 443 -20.17 11.11 -26.26
CA ASN A 443 -21.31 11.11 -25.34
C ASN A 443 -21.32 12.30 -24.37
N HIS A 444 -20.16 12.88 -24.06
CA HIS A 444 -20.01 13.97 -23.10
C HIS A 444 -18.75 14.82 -23.40
N PRO A 445 -18.73 15.67 -24.44
CA PRO A 445 -17.58 16.50 -24.80
C PRO A 445 -16.93 17.30 -23.65
N PRO A 446 -17.68 17.86 -22.67
CA PRO A 446 -17.06 18.53 -21.53
C PRO A 446 -16.23 17.61 -20.61
N ALA A 447 -16.52 16.30 -20.61
CA ALA A 447 -15.73 15.32 -19.86
C ALA A 447 -14.41 15.03 -20.56
N ARG A 448 -14.39 15.09 -21.91
CA ARG A 448 -13.16 15.00 -22.69
C ARG A 448 -12.22 16.17 -22.41
N GLN A 449 -12.75 17.39 -22.30
CA GLN A 449 -11.96 18.57 -21.92
C GLN A 449 -11.48 18.49 -20.46
N LEU A 450 -12.33 18.02 -19.54
CA LEU A 450 -11.96 17.81 -18.13
C LEU A 450 -10.76 16.87 -17.99
N ILE A 451 -10.74 15.73 -18.69
CA ILE A 451 -9.61 14.79 -18.57
C ILE A 451 -8.31 15.36 -19.16
N GLU A 452 -8.37 16.28 -20.12
CA GLU A 452 -7.18 16.98 -20.63
C GLU A 452 -6.55 17.85 -19.55
N HIS A 453 -7.35 18.61 -18.81
CA HIS A 453 -6.86 19.37 -17.65
C HIS A 453 -6.34 18.46 -16.53
N LEU A 454 -7.12 17.45 -16.15
CA LEU A 454 -6.74 16.52 -15.08
C LEU A 454 -5.44 15.77 -15.40
N SER A 455 -5.12 15.57 -16.68
CA SER A 455 -3.88 14.92 -17.09
C SER A 455 -2.62 15.72 -16.73
N TRP A 456 -2.73 17.02 -16.44
CA TRP A 456 -1.59 17.87 -16.06
C TRP A 456 -1.37 17.97 -14.55
N PHE A 457 -2.26 17.41 -13.72
CA PHE A 457 -1.98 17.15 -12.31
C PHE A 457 -1.02 15.98 -12.15
N ASP A 458 -0.36 15.89 -11.00
CA ASP A 458 0.43 14.70 -10.68
C ASP A 458 -0.42 13.40 -10.61
N ALA A 459 0.23 12.22 -10.63
CA ALA A 459 -0.44 10.92 -10.56
C ALA A 459 -1.02 10.60 -9.17
N GLU A 460 -0.62 11.36 -8.15
CA GLU A 460 -1.25 11.32 -6.82
C GLU A 460 -2.76 11.67 -6.86
N PRO A 461 -3.57 11.23 -5.88
CA PRO A 461 -4.99 11.56 -5.80
C PRO A 461 -5.24 13.08 -5.72
N ILE A 462 -6.09 13.61 -6.59
CA ILE A 462 -6.41 15.05 -6.63
C ILE A 462 -7.49 15.36 -5.58
N PRO A 463 -7.21 16.21 -4.57
CA PRO A 463 -8.16 16.52 -3.51
C PRO A 463 -9.46 17.12 -4.03
N SER A 464 -10.59 16.80 -3.38
CA SER A 464 -11.89 17.35 -3.79
C SER A 464 -11.95 18.88 -3.69
N GLY A 465 -11.22 19.47 -2.72
CA GLY A 465 -11.14 20.92 -2.53
C GLY A 465 -10.63 21.67 -3.77
N VAL A 466 -9.79 21.06 -4.60
CA VAL A 466 -9.33 21.64 -5.88
C VAL A 466 -10.50 22.05 -6.77
N PHE A 467 -11.53 21.20 -6.82
CA PHE A 467 -12.71 21.41 -7.63
C PHE A 467 -13.66 22.45 -7.04
N ASP A 468 -13.77 22.50 -5.72
CA ASP A 468 -14.65 23.44 -5.01
C ASP A 468 -14.09 24.87 -5.01
N ASN A 469 -12.79 25.01 -4.77
CA ASN A 469 -12.11 26.30 -4.66
C ASN A 469 -11.91 26.98 -6.02
N SER A 470 -11.95 26.20 -7.10
CA SER A 470 -11.70 26.66 -8.47
C SER A 470 -12.95 26.80 -9.33
N ARG A 471 -14.17 26.67 -8.76
CA ARG A 471 -15.44 26.74 -9.52
C ARG A 471 -15.65 28.03 -10.32
N GLN A 472 -14.99 29.11 -9.92
CA GLN A 472 -15.12 30.43 -10.54
C GLN A 472 -14.05 30.69 -11.62
N GLU A 473 -13.05 29.81 -11.77
CA GLU A 473 -12.01 29.99 -12.78
C GLU A 473 -12.61 29.88 -14.19
N ALA A 474 -12.43 30.91 -15.02
CA ALA A 474 -13.00 30.98 -16.36
C ALA A 474 -12.74 29.73 -17.21
N VAL A 475 -11.59 29.08 -16.99
CA VAL A 475 -11.20 27.80 -17.61
C VAL A 475 -12.20 26.70 -17.29
N TRP A 476 -12.61 26.56 -16.03
CA TRP A 476 -13.68 25.63 -15.65
C TRP A 476 -15.05 26.19 -15.98
N THR A 477 -15.27 27.50 -15.93
CA THR A 477 -16.59 28.10 -16.17
C THR A 477 -17.05 28.00 -17.63
N GLU A 478 -16.12 28.14 -18.60
CA GLU A 478 -16.38 27.95 -20.03
C GLU A 478 -16.60 26.47 -20.39
N VAL A 479 -15.85 25.56 -19.73
CA VAL A 479 -15.88 24.11 -19.97
C VAL A 479 -17.03 23.43 -19.22
N LEU A 480 -17.30 23.83 -17.97
CA LEU A 480 -18.17 23.18 -17.00
C LEU A 480 -18.87 24.21 -16.11
N SER A 481 -20.09 24.63 -16.47
CA SER A 481 -20.99 25.24 -15.47
C SER A 481 -21.19 24.27 -14.28
N ASP A 482 -21.42 24.77 -13.06
CA ASP A 482 -21.44 23.98 -11.79
C ASP A 482 -22.22 22.65 -11.87
N LYS A 483 -23.35 22.62 -12.59
CA LYS A 483 -24.17 21.40 -12.83
C LYS A 483 -23.55 20.37 -13.80
N ARG A 484 -22.44 20.69 -14.46
CA ARG A 484 -21.75 19.87 -15.47
C ARG A 484 -20.48 19.21 -14.94
N LEU A 485 -19.81 19.75 -13.92
CA LEU A 485 -18.58 19.14 -13.39
C LEU A 485 -18.83 17.75 -12.79
N PHE A 486 -19.83 17.60 -11.93
CA PHE A 486 -20.20 16.30 -11.38
C PHE A 486 -20.66 15.31 -12.45
N LYS A 487 -21.33 15.79 -13.51
CA LYS A 487 -21.71 14.95 -14.66
C LYS A 487 -20.50 14.54 -15.48
N ALA A 488 -19.52 15.42 -15.65
CA ALA A 488 -18.27 15.14 -16.35
C ALA A 488 -17.42 14.13 -15.57
N LEU A 489 -17.21 14.35 -14.27
CA LEU A 489 -16.55 13.39 -13.38
C LEU A 489 -17.29 12.04 -13.38
N GLY A 490 -18.63 12.07 -13.30
CA GLY A 490 -19.46 10.87 -13.41
C GLY A 490 -19.30 10.14 -14.74
N SER A 491 -19.19 10.88 -15.86
CA SER A 491 -18.95 10.33 -17.19
C SER A 491 -17.56 9.68 -17.29
N LEU A 492 -16.52 10.33 -16.77
CA LEU A 492 -15.16 9.77 -16.75
C LEU A 492 -15.07 8.51 -15.86
N ARG A 493 -15.71 8.54 -14.68
CA ARG A 493 -15.82 7.36 -13.80
C ARG A 493 -16.59 6.22 -14.44
N ARG A 494 -17.67 6.54 -15.17
CA ARG A 494 -18.48 5.56 -15.87
C ARG A 494 -17.67 4.76 -16.89
N TYR A 495 -16.66 5.37 -17.53
CA TYR A 495 -15.73 4.69 -18.44
C TYR A 495 -14.42 4.24 -17.77
N SER A 496 -14.36 4.25 -16.43
CA SER A 496 -13.19 3.86 -15.61
C SER A 496 -11.90 4.62 -15.96
N LEU A 497 -11.99 5.85 -16.47
CA LEU A 497 -10.83 6.70 -16.79
C LEU A 497 -10.29 7.43 -15.56
N ILE A 498 -11.17 7.66 -14.58
CA ILE A 498 -10.83 8.18 -13.25
C ILE A 498 -11.55 7.35 -12.18
N GLY A 499 -11.00 7.31 -10.98
CA GLY A 499 -11.59 6.69 -9.80
C GLY A 499 -11.88 7.71 -8.70
N ARG A 500 -12.25 7.18 -7.53
CA ARG A 500 -12.23 7.93 -6.28
C ARG A 500 -11.61 7.08 -5.19
N ASP A 501 -10.80 7.70 -4.35
CA ASP A 501 -10.29 7.05 -3.15
C ASP A 501 -11.33 7.06 -2.02
N ARG A 502 -10.91 6.63 -0.82
CA ARG A 502 -11.78 6.61 0.37
C ARG A 502 -12.15 8.00 0.88
N ASN A 503 -11.32 8.99 0.61
CA ASN A 503 -11.49 10.38 1.05
C ASN A 503 -12.29 11.21 0.02
N GLY A 504 -12.61 10.62 -1.14
CA GLY A 504 -13.35 11.26 -2.21
C GLY A 504 -12.48 12.02 -3.22
N ALA A 505 -11.16 11.97 -3.06
CA ALA A 505 -10.18 12.50 -4.01
C ALA A 505 -10.30 11.79 -5.35
N VAL A 506 -10.06 12.52 -6.44
CA VAL A 506 -10.15 11.99 -7.80
C VAL A 506 -8.82 11.32 -8.15
N THR A 507 -8.86 10.03 -8.45
CA THR A 507 -7.66 9.28 -8.87
C THR A 507 -7.63 9.14 -10.38
N MET A 508 -6.44 9.24 -10.98
CA MET A 508 -6.23 8.96 -12.40
C MET A 508 -5.04 8.03 -12.56
N HIS A 509 -5.20 7.00 -13.38
CA HIS A 509 -4.11 6.09 -13.66
C HIS A 509 -3.01 6.80 -14.49
N ARG A 510 -1.73 6.64 -14.13
CA ARG A 510 -0.62 7.34 -14.80
C ARG A 510 -0.58 7.12 -16.32
N LEU A 511 -0.89 5.92 -16.82
CA LEU A 511 -0.96 5.69 -18.28
C LEU A 511 -2.15 6.39 -18.95
N VAL A 512 -3.27 6.57 -18.23
CA VAL A 512 -4.41 7.37 -18.73
C VAL A 512 -4.00 8.85 -18.80
N ARG A 513 -3.30 9.33 -17.77
CA ARG A 513 -2.70 10.68 -17.71
C ARG A 513 -1.78 10.93 -18.91
N GLN A 514 -0.75 10.09 -19.07
CA GLN A 514 0.22 10.21 -20.16
C GLN A 514 -0.45 10.18 -21.54
N PHE A 515 -1.34 9.21 -21.77
CA PHE A 515 -2.04 9.10 -23.05
C PHE A 515 -2.96 10.31 -23.32
N ALA A 516 -3.63 10.83 -22.29
CA ALA A 516 -4.45 12.03 -22.42
C ALA A 516 -3.64 13.29 -22.73
N GLN A 517 -2.38 13.39 -22.27
CA GLN A 517 -1.45 14.46 -22.63
C GLN A 517 -0.99 14.34 -24.09
N GLU A 518 -0.61 13.14 -24.54
CA GLU A 518 -0.11 12.89 -25.91
C GLU A 518 -1.16 13.17 -27.01
N GLN A 519 -2.45 12.97 -26.71
CA GLN A 519 -3.54 13.24 -27.66
C GLN A 519 -3.91 14.73 -27.77
N GLN A 520 -3.31 15.62 -26.99
CA GLN A 520 -3.64 17.06 -27.01
C GLN A 520 -2.89 17.79 -28.13
N SER A 521 -3.63 18.55 -28.94
CA SER A 521 -3.06 19.40 -29.98
C SER A 521 -2.58 20.77 -29.47
N ASP A 522 -3.14 21.26 -28.36
CA ASP A 522 -2.79 22.54 -27.72
C ASP A 522 -2.49 22.35 -26.23
N SER A 523 -1.33 21.75 -25.94
CA SER A 523 -0.88 21.50 -24.56
C SER A 523 -0.67 22.81 -23.78
N THR A 524 -0.28 23.89 -24.43
CA THR A 524 0.05 25.18 -23.80
C THR A 524 -1.16 25.80 -23.09
N SER A 525 -2.31 25.85 -23.77
CA SER A 525 -3.55 26.38 -23.19
C SER A 525 -4.05 25.53 -22.02
N GLN A 526 -3.98 24.19 -22.15
CA GLN A 526 -4.43 23.26 -21.12
C GLN A 526 -3.54 23.27 -19.87
N ILE A 527 -2.22 23.34 -20.05
CA ILE A 527 -1.27 23.54 -18.95
C ILE A 527 -1.58 24.84 -18.22
N ARG A 528 -1.72 25.96 -18.96
CA ARG A 528 -2.05 27.26 -18.36
C ARG A 528 -3.34 27.20 -17.55
N GLY A 529 -4.38 26.57 -18.10
CA GLY A 529 -5.66 26.44 -17.43
C GLY A 529 -5.56 25.62 -16.15
N THR A 530 -4.86 24.48 -16.20
CA THR A 530 -4.65 23.60 -15.05
C THR A 530 -3.85 24.28 -13.94
N LEU A 531 -2.82 25.03 -14.30
CA LEU A 531 -1.98 25.72 -13.32
C LEU A 531 -2.72 26.85 -12.59
N LYS A 532 -3.64 27.58 -13.26
CA LYS A 532 -4.49 28.57 -12.57
C LYS A 532 -5.38 27.94 -11.52
N VAL A 533 -5.89 26.75 -11.82
CA VAL A 533 -6.75 25.97 -10.93
C VAL A 533 -5.96 25.47 -9.72
N LEU A 534 -4.77 24.93 -9.97
CA LEU A 534 -3.87 24.52 -8.91
C LEU A 534 -3.44 25.70 -8.03
N HIS A 535 -3.08 26.84 -8.62
CA HIS A 535 -2.74 28.07 -7.88
C HIS A 535 -3.88 28.49 -6.95
N ARG A 536 -5.13 28.48 -7.43
CA ARG A 536 -6.28 28.86 -6.60
C ARG A 536 -6.56 27.87 -5.47
N ALA A 537 -6.36 26.57 -5.72
CA ALA A 537 -6.44 25.54 -4.68
C ALA A 537 -5.37 25.75 -3.60
N VAL A 538 -4.11 26.01 -4.01
CA VAL A 538 -2.98 26.29 -3.11
C VAL A 538 -3.23 27.56 -2.28
N ALA A 539 -3.72 28.64 -2.90
CA ALA A 539 -4.02 29.89 -2.22
C ALA A 539 -5.16 29.76 -1.20
N SER A 540 -6.16 28.91 -1.46
CA SER A 540 -7.23 28.60 -0.50
C SER A 540 -6.73 27.69 0.63
N ALA A 541 -5.93 26.66 0.31
CA ALA A 541 -5.34 25.76 1.30
C ALA A 541 -4.45 26.51 2.31
N GLU A 542 -3.70 27.53 1.88
CA GLU A 542 -2.93 28.41 2.77
C GLU A 542 -3.79 29.05 3.88
N LEU A 543 -5.04 29.37 3.57
CA LEU A 543 -5.96 30.04 4.48
C LEU A 543 -6.81 29.08 5.32
N GLU A 544 -7.10 27.90 4.77
CA GLU A 544 -8.18 27.04 5.28
C GLU A 544 -7.70 25.73 5.93
N SER A 545 -6.64 25.09 5.42
CA SER A 545 -6.21 23.78 5.91
C SER A 545 -4.76 23.44 5.59
N SER A 546 -3.96 23.24 6.65
CA SER A 546 -2.59 22.76 6.52
C SER A 546 -2.50 21.31 6.02
N GLU A 547 -3.54 20.48 6.22
CA GLU A 547 -3.53 19.09 5.75
C GLU A 547 -3.76 19.01 4.23
N GLU A 548 -4.70 19.80 3.71
CA GLU A 548 -4.97 19.86 2.25
C GLU A 548 -3.75 20.36 1.48
N MET A 549 -2.96 21.27 2.05
CA MET A 549 -1.74 21.76 1.42
C MET A 549 -0.75 20.62 1.15
N GLY A 550 -0.63 19.64 2.06
CA GLY A 550 0.23 18.47 1.90
C GLY A 550 -0.11 17.64 0.67
N ASP A 551 -1.41 17.40 0.43
CA ASP A 551 -1.90 16.66 -0.74
C ASP A 551 -1.71 17.45 -2.05
N LEU A 552 -1.60 18.77 -1.99
CA LEU A 552 -1.34 19.62 -3.16
C LEU A 552 0.14 19.71 -3.54
N ILE A 553 1.08 19.46 -2.62
CA ILE A 553 2.52 19.59 -2.89
C ILE A 553 2.97 18.74 -4.09
N PRO A 554 2.63 17.44 -4.22
CA PRO A 554 3.04 16.63 -5.38
C PRO A 554 2.58 17.23 -6.71
N HIS A 555 1.40 17.84 -6.73
CA HIS A 555 0.88 18.51 -7.92
C HIS A 555 1.64 19.79 -8.25
N VAL A 556 2.09 20.56 -7.24
CA VAL A 556 2.96 21.74 -7.42
C VAL A 556 4.36 21.33 -7.87
N ASP A 557 4.93 20.27 -7.30
CA ASP A 557 6.22 19.70 -7.69
C ASP A 557 6.24 19.34 -9.18
N ALA A 558 5.20 18.65 -9.67
CA ALA A 558 5.07 18.27 -11.08
C ALA A 558 5.08 19.46 -12.04
N THR A 559 4.72 20.67 -11.57
CA THR A 559 4.76 21.86 -12.41
C THR A 559 6.18 22.29 -12.76
N LEU A 560 7.16 21.98 -11.91
CA LEU A 560 8.58 22.31 -12.13
C LEU A 560 9.16 21.57 -13.34
N GLU A 561 8.66 20.36 -13.65
CA GLU A 561 9.08 19.61 -14.84
C GLU A 561 8.70 20.30 -16.15
N TYR A 562 7.72 21.21 -16.09
CA TYR A 562 7.24 21.98 -17.22
C TYR A 562 7.69 23.44 -17.17
N GLU A 563 8.65 23.84 -16.31
CA GLU A 563 9.13 25.22 -16.14
C GLU A 563 9.54 25.86 -17.49
N ASP A 564 10.29 25.15 -18.33
CA ASP A 564 10.68 25.62 -19.68
C ASP A 564 9.52 25.73 -20.68
N LYS A 565 8.40 25.06 -20.37
CA LYS A 565 7.15 25.06 -21.15
C LYS A 565 6.06 25.90 -20.47
N MET A 566 6.31 26.48 -19.29
CA MET A 566 5.30 27.17 -18.49
C MET A 566 4.84 28.41 -19.25
N PRO A 567 3.61 28.41 -19.80
CA PRO A 567 3.05 29.57 -20.46
C PRO A 567 2.24 30.40 -19.45
N LEU A 568 2.65 30.38 -18.18
CA LEU A 568 2.04 31.13 -17.09
C LEU A 568 2.52 32.57 -17.08
N GLU A 569 1.68 33.44 -16.55
CA GLU A 569 2.13 34.75 -16.10
C GLU A 569 3.11 34.55 -14.92
N PRO A 570 4.33 35.12 -14.96
CA PRO A 570 5.36 34.91 -13.94
C PRO A 570 4.86 35.15 -12.51
N ALA A 571 3.91 36.07 -12.32
CA ALA A 571 3.29 36.36 -11.02
C ALA A 571 2.50 35.16 -10.45
N VAL A 572 1.72 34.45 -11.27
CA VAL A 572 0.90 33.29 -10.81
C VAL A 572 1.81 32.13 -10.41
N ALA A 573 2.83 31.84 -11.23
CA ALA A 573 3.81 30.80 -10.93
C ALA A 573 4.60 31.15 -9.65
N ALA A 574 5.07 32.38 -9.53
CA ALA A 574 5.80 32.84 -8.36
C ALA A 574 4.96 32.72 -7.08
N ASP A 575 3.69 33.11 -7.12
CA ASP A 575 2.81 33.05 -5.96
C ASP A 575 2.55 31.60 -5.51
N MET A 576 2.22 30.71 -6.44
CA MET A 576 2.01 29.29 -6.12
C MET A 576 3.25 28.65 -5.49
N LEU A 577 4.43 28.90 -6.08
CA LEU A 577 5.69 28.33 -5.60
C LEU A 577 6.11 28.90 -4.23
N GLN A 578 5.87 30.19 -3.97
CA GLN A 578 6.19 30.76 -2.67
C GLN A 578 5.26 30.27 -1.57
N ILE A 579 3.96 30.08 -1.84
CA ILE A 579 3.00 29.52 -0.87
C ILE A 579 3.41 28.08 -0.51
N ALA A 580 3.60 27.23 -1.52
CA ALA A 580 3.98 25.84 -1.30
C ALA A 580 5.35 25.71 -0.62
N GLY A 581 6.35 26.48 -1.06
CA GLY A 581 7.68 26.50 -0.46
C GLY A 581 7.67 27.01 0.99
N ASN A 582 6.89 28.06 1.29
CA ASN A 582 6.72 28.56 2.65
C ASN A 582 6.11 27.51 3.57
N TRP A 583 5.06 26.82 3.12
CA TRP A 583 4.43 25.76 3.90
C TRP A 583 5.39 24.60 4.15
N LEU A 584 6.14 24.16 3.14
CA LEU A 584 7.15 23.11 3.31
C LEU A 584 8.22 23.48 4.34
N VAL A 585 8.68 24.73 4.33
CA VAL A 585 9.71 25.19 5.29
C VAL A 585 9.15 25.37 6.70
N PHE A 586 8.04 26.08 6.86
CA PHE A 586 7.57 26.54 8.17
C PHE A 586 6.54 25.62 8.83
N ASN A 587 5.86 24.77 8.06
CA ASN A 587 4.85 23.84 8.57
C ASN A 587 5.34 22.39 8.52
N ALA A 588 5.90 21.95 7.39
CA ALA A 588 6.33 20.56 7.21
C ALA A 588 7.80 20.29 7.62
N ASN A 589 8.63 21.32 7.77
CA ASN A 589 10.08 21.22 7.97
C ASN A 589 10.82 20.43 6.86
N GLU A 590 10.31 20.46 5.62
CA GLU A 590 10.87 19.76 4.45
C GLU A 590 11.73 20.69 3.58
N TYR A 591 12.82 21.22 4.15
CA TYR A 591 13.70 22.19 3.49
C TYR A 591 14.24 21.73 2.12
N ARG A 592 14.61 20.45 1.99
CA ARG A 592 15.16 19.90 0.74
C ARG A 592 14.14 19.87 -0.40
N ARG A 593 12.88 19.54 -0.07
CA ARG A 593 11.79 19.52 -1.05
C ARG A 593 11.41 20.95 -1.44
N ALA A 594 11.38 21.87 -0.47
CA ALA A 594 11.12 23.29 -0.71
C ALA A 594 12.17 23.97 -1.60
N ALA A 595 13.42 23.48 -1.60
CA ALA A 595 14.53 24.12 -2.28
C ALA A 595 14.28 24.34 -3.78
N ALA A 596 13.78 23.34 -4.50
CA ALA A 596 13.53 23.46 -5.93
C ALA A 596 12.46 24.52 -6.24
N MET A 597 11.36 24.51 -5.49
CA MET A 597 10.27 25.48 -5.65
C MET A 597 10.73 26.92 -5.34
N LEU A 598 11.45 27.11 -4.25
CA LEU A 598 11.88 28.44 -3.80
C LEU A 598 13.01 29.01 -4.69
N VAL A 599 13.85 28.15 -5.26
CA VAL A 599 14.84 28.57 -6.28
C VAL A 599 14.15 28.97 -7.58
N ALA A 600 13.14 28.22 -8.04
CA ALA A 600 12.33 28.61 -9.20
C ALA A 600 11.59 29.94 -8.95
N PHE A 601 10.97 30.10 -7.78
CA PHE A 601 10.39 31.37 -7.33
C PHE A 601 11.40 32.53 -7.40
N GLN A 602 12.63 32.33 -6.90
CA GLN A 602 13.66 33.37 -6.92
C GLN A 602 13.99 33.83 -8.35
N ARG A 603 14.01 32.92 -9.32
CA ARG A 603 14.22 33.25 -10.75
C ARG A 603 13.08 34.12 -11.28
N LEU A 604 11.84 33.70 -11.00
CA LEU A 604 10.62 34.42 -11.43
C LEU A 604 10.47 35.78 -10.73
N SER A 605 10.98 35.92 -9.51
CA SER A 605 10.86 37.15 -8.71
C SER A 605 11.54 38.37 -9.33
N ALA A 606 12.43 38.18 -10.31
CA ALA A 606 13.05 39.25 -11.08
C ALA A 606 12.07 39.92 -12.07
N ASP A 607 10.96 39.26 -12.38
CA ASP A 607 9.94 39.80 -13.29
C ASP A 607 9.22 41.00 -12.67
N PRO A 608 8.99 42.11 -13.41
CA PRO A 608 8.28 43.28 -12.92
C PRO A 608 6.84 43.03 -12.47
N MET A 609 6.19 41.97 -12.95
CA MET A 609 4.82 41.61 -12.56
C MET A 609 4.75 40.96 -11.17
N VAL A 610 5.87 40.44 -10.66
CA VAL A 610 5.96 40.01 -9.27
C VAL A 610 6.12 41.26 -8.41
N ASP A 611 5.19 41.50 -7.49
CA ASP A 611 5.24 42.67 -6.62
C ASP A 611 6.20 42.46 -5.42
N ASP A 612 6.52 43.55 -4.74
CA ASP A 612 7.42 43.53 -3.59
C ASP A 612 6.84 42.76 -2.38
N GLN A 613 5.51 42.67 -2.29
CA GLN A 613 4.80 41.91 -1.26
C GLN A 613 5.07 40.42 -1.42
N MET A 614 4.91 39.89 -2.63
CA MET A 614 5.18 38.50 -2.97
C MET A 614 6.67 38.16 -2.85
N ARG A 615 7.56 39.06 -3.31
CA ARG A 615 9.01 38.93 -3.08
C ARG A 615 9.31 38.74 -1.59
N CYS A 616 8.80 39.62 -0.74
CA CYS A 616 9.07 39.56 0.70
C CYS A 616 8.44 38.35 1.39
N ARG A 617 7.35 37.77 0.86
CA ARG A 617 6.75 36.54 1.41
C ARG A 617 7.60 35.30 1.18
N GLY A 618 8.20 35.13 0.00
CA GLY A 618 8.98 33.92 -0.34
C GLY A 618 10.45 33.95 0.07
N LEU A 619 11.09 35.13 0.09
CA LEU A 619 12.52 35.25 0.41
C LEU A 619 12.92 34.71 1.80
N PRO A 620 12.14 34.87 2.89
CA PRO A 620 12.46 34.29 4.18
C PRO A 620 12.56 32.77 4.16
N ALA A 621 11.63 32.06 3.49
CA ALA A 621 11.73 30.61 3.37
C ALA A 621 12.95 30.18 2.56
N LEU A 622 13.27 30.89 1.48
CA LEU A 622 14.47 30.61 0.71
C LEU A 622 15.75 30.83 1.54
N ALA A 623 15.79 31.89 2.36
CA ALA A 623 16.89 32.11 3.28
C ALA A 623 17.00 30.96 4.30
N SER A 624 15.90 30.45 4.82
CA SER A 624 15.88 29.27 5.71
C SER A 624 16.37 27.99 5.02
N VAL A 625 16.08 27.78 3.74
CA VAL A 625 16.64 26.65 2.96
C VAL A 625 18.17 26.73 2.91
N TYR A 626 18.73 27.89 2.52
CA TYR A 626 20.19 28.05 2.49
C TYR A 626 20.82 28.04 3.88
N TRP A 627 20.11 28.50 4.90
CA TRP A 627 20.54 28.38 6.29
C TRP A 627 20.64 26.92 6.72
N TYR A 628 19.63 26.10 6.39
CA TYR A 628 19.63 24.66 6.63
C TYR A 628 20.77 23.94 5.89
N ASP A 629 21.06 24.34 4.66
CA ASP A 629 22.20 23.82 3.86
C ASP A 629 23.57 24.40 4.29
N ALA A 630 23.62 25.17 5.38
CA ALA A 630 24.80 25.83 5.92
C ALA A 630 25.50 26.83 4.97
N ASP A 631 24.81 27.32 3.93
CA ASP A 631 25.25 28.48 3.13
C ASP A 631 24.76 29.79 3.77
N TYR A 632 25.36 30.11 4.92
CA TYR A 632 25.04 31.32 5.69
C TYR A 632 25.26 32.63 4.92
N ASP A 633 26.17 32.64 3.93
CA ASP A 633 26.44 33.83 3.12
C ASP A 633 25.31 34.12 2.15
N LEU A 634 24.78 33.10 1.50
CA LEU A 634 23.63 33.24 0.62
C LEU A 634 22.35 33.50 1.43
N ALA A 635 22.14 32.76 2.52
CA ALA A 635 21.01 32.97 3.43
C ALA A 635 20.95 34.43 3.93
N LEU A 636 22.08 34.96 4.42
CA LEU A 636 22.15 36.33 4.91
C LEU A 636 21.90 37.36 3.79
N ARG A 637 22.45 37.16 2.58
CA ARG A 637 22.20 38.07 1.45
C ARG A 637 20.73 38.12 1.06
N ILE A 638 20.06 36.98 1.01
CA ILE A 638 18.64 36.86 0.66
C ILE A 638 17.76 37.50 1.73
N ALA A 639 18.01 37.21 3.00
CA ALA A 639 17.26 37.80 4.10
C ALA A 639 17.47 39.34 4.19
N GLN A 640 18.68 39.83 3.92
CA GLN A 640 18.97 41.27 3.82
C GLN A 640 18.31 41.93 2.61
N GLN A 641 18.20 41.22 1.49
CA GLN A 641 17.46 41.69 0.33
C GLN A 641 15.98 41.88 0.67
N ALA A 642 15.35 40.89 1.32
CA ALA A 642 13.96 40.99 1.78
C ALA A 642 13.76 42.22 2.70
N ARG A 643 14.65 42.40 3.69
CA ARG A 643 14.61 43.56 4.59
C ARG A 643 14.81 44.90 3.86
N LYS A 644 15.63 44.93 2.82
CA LYS A 644 15.85 46.15 2.03
C LYS A 644 14.62 46.53 1.22
N ILE A 645 13.89 45.53 0.70
CA ILE A 645 12.61 45.74 0.01
C ILE A 645 11.58 46.25 1.02
N SER A 646 11.41 45.56 2.15
CA SER A 646 10.41 45.93 3.17
C SER A 646 10.59 47.30 3.82
N LYS A 647 11.79 47.91 3.74
CA LYS A 647 12.04 49.29 4.20
C LYS A 647 11.66 50.36 3.17
N LYS A 648 11.42 49.98 1.91
CA LYS A 648 11.14 50.90 0.81
C LYS A 648 9.68 50.88 0.37
N THR A 649 9.02 49.76 0.59
CA THR A 649 7.63 49.54 0.22
C THR A 649 6.81 49.20 1.45
N ASP A 650 5.52 49.46 1.35
CA ASP A 650 4.57 49.08 2.39
C ASP A 650 4.32 47.57 2.28
N ILE A 651 4.88 46.82 3.23
CA ILE A 651 4.82 45.35 3.27
C ILE A 651 4.05 44.94 4.51
N ASP A 652 3.19 43.92 4.37
CA ASP A 652 2.44 43.33 5.47
C ASP A 652 3.32 43.16 6.74
N PRO A 653 2.91 43.73 7.90
CA PRO A 653 3.67 43.65 9.14
C PRO A 653 4.06 42.22 9.53
N ARG A 654 3.21 41.21 9.28
CA ARG A 654 3.52 39.80 9.59
C ARG A 654 4.71 39.30 8.76
N VAL A 655 4.83 39.74 7.51
CA VAL A 655 5.96 39.41 6.65
C VAL A 655 7.23 40.11 7.13
N CYS A 656 7.12 41.39 7.54
CA CYS A 656 8.23 42.13 8.13
C CYS A 656 8.75 41.48 9.42
N ILE A 657 7.85 40.99 10.29
CA ILE A 657 8.21 40.26 11.51
C ILE A 657 8.95 38.95 11.17
N ARG A 658 8.49 38.19 10.16
CA ARG A 658 9.18 36.98 9.70
C ARG A 658 10.58 37.28 9.13
N ILE A 659 10.74 38.37 8.41
CA ILE A 659 12.06 38.84 7.94
C ILE A 659 12.97 39.15 9.14
N ALA A 660 12.43 39.80 10.17
CA ALA A 660 13.18 40.12 11.38
C ALA A 660 13.60 38.85 12.13
N ASP A 661 12.69 37.89 12.29
CA ASP A 661 12.96 36.59 12.91
C ASP A 661 14.14 35.85 12.24
N ILE A 662 14.05 35.62 10.92
CA ILE A 662 15.10 34.91 10.18
C ILE A 662 16.45 35.64 10.23
N LEU A 663 16.45 36.97 10.10
CA LEU A 663 17.68 37.75 10.22
C LEU A 663 18.26 37.74 11.63
N GLY A 664 17.42 37.80 12.66
CA GLY A 664 17.82 37.70 14.05
C GLY A 664 18.52 36.38 14.31
N CYS A 665 17.89 35.27 13.94
CA CYS A 665 18.46 33.93 14.08
C CYS A 665 19.78 33.77 13.32
N LEU A 666 19.84 34.17 12.05
CA LEU A 666 21.08 34.15 11.25
C LEU A 666 22.19 34.99 11.90
N TYR A 667 21.86 36.15 12.45
CA TYR A 667 22.83 36.97 13.18
C TYR A 667 23.28 36.34 14.49
N THR A 668 22.41 35.63 15.19
CA THR A 668 22.76 34.87 16.40
C THR A 668 23.77 33.77 16.08
N ASP A 669 23.45 32.93 15.09
CA ASP A 669 24.31 31.81 14.65
C ASP A 669 25.69 32.28 14.15
N LEU A 670 25.74 33.45 13.51
CA LEU A 670 26.97 34.06 13.03
C LEU A 670 27.72 34.88 14.10
N GLY A 671 27.21 34.96 15.33
CA GLY A 671 27.82 35.70 16.43
C GLY A 671 27.64 37.23 16.37
N TYR A 672 26.82 37.75 15.45
CA TYR A 672 26.51 39.17 15.32
C TYR A 672 25.43 39.63 16.32
N PHE A 673 25.66 39.38 17.60
CA PHE A 673 24.68 39.54 18.69
C PHE A 673 23.99 40.90 18.78
N ARG A 674 24.71 42.01 18.57
CA ARG A 674 24.09 43.36 18.57
C ARG A 674 23.15 43.59 17.38
N ALA A 675 23.51 43.04 16.22
CA ALA A 675 22.66 43.15 15.04
C ALA A 675 21.41 42.26 15.20
N SER A 676 21.59 41.08 15.80
CA SER A 676 20.48 40.19 16.17
C SER A 676 19.50 40.86 17.13
N GLU A 677 20.00 41.41 18.25
CA GLU A 677 19.18 42.12 19.25
C GLU A 677 18.38 43.26 18.62
N TYR A 678 19.03 44.11 17.80
CA TYR A 678 18.36 45.21 17.10
C TYR A 678 17.23 44.76 16.18
N VAL A 679 17.42 43.65 15.46
CA VAL A 679 16.39 43.15 14.54
C VAL A 679 15.24 42.48 15.30
N PHE A 680 15.51 41.74 16.38
CA PHE A 680 14.45 41.22 17.24
C PHE A 680 13.65 42.34 17.92
N ASP A 681 14.30 43.43 18.34
CA ASP A 681 13.62 44.62 18.87
C ASP A 681 12.73 45.29 17.81
N GLU A 682 13.23 45.42 16.57
CA GLU A 682 12.45 45.92 15.44
C GLU A 682 11.21 45.04 15.19
N GLY A 683 11.36 43.72 15.21
CA GLY A 683 10.25 42.78 15.06
C GLY A 683 9.25 42.82 16.22
N LEU A 684 9.69 42.89 17.47
CA LEU A 684 8.81 42.98 18.64
C LEU A 684 8.03 44.30 18.65
N ALA A 685 8.66 45.40 18.25
CA ALA A 685 7.97 46.67 18.09
C ALA A 685 6.86 46.62 17.02
N LEU A 686 7.08 45.87 15.93
CA LEU A 686 6.03 45.61 14.93
C LEU A 686 4.90 44.74 15.49
N CYS A 687 5.23 43.71 16.29
CA CYS A 687 4.22 42.92 17.00
C CYS A 687 3.36 43.81 17.90
N ASP A 688 3.97 44.68 18.71
CA ASP A 688 3.26 45.55 19.64
C ASP A 688 2.38 46.59 18.93
N GLN A 689 2.71 46.96 17.69
CA GLN A 689 1.92 47.89 16.87
C GLN A 689 0.75 47.24 16.13
N HIS A 690 0.90 45.99 15.69
CA HIS A 690 -0.01 45.39 14.70
C HIS A 690 -0.68 44.08 15.14
N LEU A 691 -0.18 43.42 16.18
CA LEU A 691 -0.67 42.13 16.65
C LEU A 691 -1.23 42.22 18.07
N SER A 692 -2.08 41.26 18.43
CA SER A 692 -2.48 41.07 19.84
C SER A 692 -1.24 40.70 20.67
N PRO A 693 -1.17 41.12 21.95
CA PRO A 693 -0.14 40.62 22.88
C PRO A 693 -0.09 39.08 22.99
N THR A 694 -1.21 38.41 22.71
CA THR A 694 -1.35 36.94 22.72
C THR A 694 -1.12 36.29 21.35
N ASP A 695 -0.71 37.04 20.32
CA ASP A 695 -0.50 36.47 18.98
C ASP A 695 0.70 35.49 18.99
N PRO A 696 0.54 34.26 18.44
CA PRO A 696 1.61 33.26 18.42
C PRO A 696 2.93 33.75 17.80
N ILE A 697 2.86 34.60 16.78
CA ILE A 697 4.05 35.15 16.09
C ILE A 697 4.91 35.94 17.09
N ARG A 698 4.29 36.69 18.00
CA ARG A 698 4.99 37.42 19.05
C ARG A 698 5.68 36.46 20.02
N GLY A 699 4.99 35.40 20.43
CA GLY A 699 5.54 34.35 21.29
C GLY A 699 6.73 33.61 20.68
N PHE A 700 6.72 33.38 19.36
CA PHE A 700 7.89 32.84 18.65
C PHE A 700 9.07 33.81 18.72
N LEU A 701 8.87 35.09 18.41
CA LEU A 701 9.95 36.08 18.42
C LEU A 701 10.57 36.29 19.82
N LEU A 702 9.76 36.24 20.88
CA LEU A 702 10.24 36.26 22.27
C LEU A 702 11.14 35.06 22.58
N ASN A 703 10.78 33.86 22.10
CA ASN A 703 11.59 32.65 22.27
C ASN A 703 12.96 32.79 21.59
N GLU A 704 12.99 33.26 20.35
CA GLU A 704 14.26 33.44 19.62
C GLU A 704 15.15 34.50 20.26
N LYS A 705 14.55 35.61 20.74
CA LYS A 705 15.29 36.63 21.49
C LYS A 705 15.80 36.12 22.84
N ALA A 706 15.06 35.23 23.51
CA ALA A 706 15.51 34.59 24.75
C ALA A 706 16.74 33.71 24.51
N TRP A 707 16.75 32.95 23.41
CA TRP A 707 17.91 32.15 22.98
C TRP A 707 19.13 33.03 22.71
N LEU A 708 18.94 34.15 22.00
CA LEU A 708 20.00 35.15 21.82
C LEU A 708 20.60 35.61 23.16
N TYR A 709 19.77 36.00 24.13
CA TYR A 709 20.26 36.44 25.44
C TYR A 709 20.97 35.34 26.22
N ARG A 710 20.50 34.09 26.09
CA ARG A 710 21.20 32.93 26.65
C ARG A 710 22.59 32.77 26.05
N GLU A 711 22.74 32.88 24.72
CA GLU A 711 24.04 32.81 24.05
C GLU A 711 24.98 33.96 24.47
N MET A 712 24.43 35.14 24.81
CA MET A 712 25.21 36.24 25.38
C MET A 712 25.56 36.05 26.87
N GLY A 713 25.05 35.01 27.54
CA GLY A 713 25.17 34.84 29.00
C GLY A 713 24.29 35.78 29.84
N ARG A 714 23.32 36.47 29.21
CA ARG A 714 22.36 37.38 29.84
C ARG A 714 21.13 36.60 30.33
N TYR A 715 21.34 35.66 31.25
CA TYR A 715 20.31 34.70 31.67
C TYR A 715 19.05 35.35 32.28
N GLN A 716 19.21 36.44 33.03
CA GLN A 716 18.08 37.17 33.61
C GLN A 716 17.14 37.73 32.53
N GLU A 717 17.72 38.26 31.46
CA GLU A 717 16.94 38.84 30.36
C GLU A 717 16.33 37.74 29.49
N ALA A 718 17.04 36.64 29.29
CA ALA A 718 16.48 35.45 28.64
C ALA A 718 15.26 34.91 29.41
N ALA A 719 15.35 34.80 30.75
CA ALA A 719 14.25 34.36 31.59
C ALA A 719 13.06 35.32 31.51
N ALA A 720 13.31 36.65 31.48
CA ALA A 720 12.26 37.65 31.36
C ALA A 720 11.45 37.50 30.06
N MET A 721 12.10 37.22 28.92
CA MET A 721 11.40 37.00 27.64
C MET A 721 10.48 35.76 27.68
N PHE A 722 10.94 34.67 28.30
CA PHE A 722 10.11 33.47 28.49
C PHE A 722 8.95 33.71 29.45
N GLN A 723 9.17 34.44 30.54
CA GLN A 723 8.12 34.82 31.48
C GLN A 723 7.05 35.70 30.82
N GLU A 724 7.46 36.65 29.99
CA GLU A 724 6.54 37.49 29.22
C GLU A 724 5.67 36.66 28.27
N ARG A 725 6.26 35.66 27.60
CA ARG A 725 5.50 34.69 26.79
C ARG A 725 4.50 33.89 27.63
N LEU A 726 4.93 33.38 28.79
CA LEU A 726 4.06 32.63 29.70
C LEU A 726 2.88 33.46 30.22
N GLN A 727 3.08 34.75 30.50
CA GLN A 727 2.00 35.65 30.91
C GLN A 727 0.90 35.71 29.84
N ALA A 728 1.26 35.71 28.55
CA ALA A 728 0.27 35.67 27.47
C ALA A 728 -0.51 34.35 27.43
N ASP A 729 0.14 33.21 27.67
CA ASP A 729 -0.50 31.89 27.74
C ASP A 729 -1.43 31.79 28.98
N GLU A 730 -1.01 32.33 30.12
CA GLU A 730 -1.79 32.40 31.36
C GLU A 730 -3.06 33.26 31.20
N MET A 731 -2.97 34.38 30.47
CA MET A 731 -4.14 35.20 30.13
C MET A 731 -5.19 34.43 29.32
N MET A 732 -4.77 33.42 28.55
CA MET A 732 -5.67 32.54 27.77
C MET A 732 -6.18 31.34 28.58
N GLN A 733 -5.71 31.13 29.82
CA GLN A 733 -6.02 29.98 30.68
C GLN A 733 -5.84 28.61 29.98
N GLN A 734 -4.82 28.48 29.12
CA GLN A 734 -4.57 27.25 28.36
C GLN A 734 -3.21 26.64 28.70
N GLU A 735 -3.22 25.44 29.29
CA GLU A 735 -2.04 24.56 29.38
C GLU A 735 -1.81 23.86 28.02
N SER A 736 -1.52 24.65 26.98
CA SER A 736 -1.27 24.14 25.63
C SER A 736 0.09 23.43 25.52
N GLN A 737 0.33 22.74 24.39
CA GLN A 737 1.67 22.22 24.08
C GLN A 737 2.74 23.34 24.12
N ALA A 738 2.42 24.52 23.58
CA ALA A 738 3.34 25.66 23.55
C ALA A 738 3.69 26.16 24.97
N PHE A 739 2.74 26.08 25.91
CA PHE A 739 2.95 26.40 27.31
C PHE A 739 3.99 25.47 27.97
N GLY A 740 3.84 24.14 27.77
CA GLY A 740 4.80 23.15 28.27
C GLY A 740 6.21 23.32 27.68
N ILE A 741 6.32 23.60 26.38
CA ILE A 741 7.62 23.86 25.72
C ILE A 741 8.27 25.14 26.28
N THR A 742 7.48 26.20 26.51
CA THR A 742 8.01 27.47 27.06
C THR A 742 8.56 27.28 28.47
N HIS A 743 7.86 26.52 29.32
CA HIS A 743 8.36 26.15 30.64
C HIS A 743 9.66 25.33 30.59
N ASN A 744 9.78 24.41 29.63
CA ASN A 744 11.03 23.66 29.46
C ASN A 744 12.21 24.58 29.07
N ASN A 745 11.97 25.51 28.15
CA ASN A 745 13.01 26.46 27.72
C ASN A 745 13.42 27.39 28.87
N LEU A 746 12.46 27.86 29.67
CA LEU A 746 12.73 28.64 30.88
C LEU A 746 13.51 27.84 31.93
N ALA A 747 13.15 26.57 32.15
CA ALA A 747 13.90 25.67 33.02
C ALA A 747 15.36 25.51 32.57
N TYR A 748 15.59 25.37 31.27
CA TYR A 748 16.95 25.29 30.71
C TYR A 748 17.75 26.58 30.93
N VAL A 749 17.12 27.75 30.80
CA VAL A 749 17.78 29.04 31.12
C VAL A 749 18.13 29.11 32.61
N TYR A 750 17.23 28.74 33.51
CA TYR A 750 17.53 28.72 34.95
C TYR A 750 18.61 27.71 35.32
N GLU A 751 18.63 26.54 34.67
CA GLU A 751 19.69 25.53 34.82
C GLU A 751 21.04 26.13 34.41
N SER A 752 21.08 26.83 33.27
CA SER A 752 22.31 27.46 32.75
C SER A 752 22.78 28.59 33.66
N TRP A 753 21.85 29.33 34.27
CA TRP A 753 22.14 30.38 35.26
C TRP A 753 22.60 29.81 36.62
N GLY A 754 22.24 28.56 36.94
CA GLY A 754 22.54 27.92 38.22
C GLY A 754 21.43 28.05 39.27
N CYS A 755 20.26 28.57 38.89
CA CYS A 755 19.06 28.63 39.73
C CYS A 755 18.32 27.28 39.73
N LEU A 756 18.93 26.24 40.32
CA LEU A 756 18.46 24.85 40.19
C LEU A 756 17.04 24.61 40.73
N ASP A 757 16.63 25.31 41.78
CA ASP A 757 15.27 25.15 42.35
C ASP A 757 14.19 25.64 41.37
N LEU A 758 14.39 26.84 40.79
CA LEU A 758 13.50 27.40 39.76
C LEU A 758 13.53 26.56 38.47
N ALA A 759 14.71 26.06 38.10
CA ALA A 759 14.86 25.17 36.95
C ALA A 759 14.03 23.90 37.14
N LYS A 760 14.09 23.31 38.34
CA LYS A 760 13.31 22.11 38.67
C LYS A 760 11.81 22.39 38.65
N GLU A 761 11.35 23.46 39.28
CA GLU A 761 9.93 23.83 39.32
C GLU A 761 9.34 23.94 37.90
N HIS A 762 10.00 24.66 37.00
CA HIS A 762 9.54 24.81 35.63
C HIS A 762 9.68 23.54 34.79
N ASN A 763 10.71 22.72 35.04
CA ASN A 763 10.87 21.43 34.35
C ASN A 763 9.77 20.43 34.76
N ASP A 764 9.38 20.41 36.04
CA ASP A 764 8.27 19.59 36.55
C ASP A 764 6.94 19.99 35.89
N ILE A 765 6.69 21.30 35.72
CA ILE A 765 5.53 21.80 34.97
C ILE A 765 5.60 21.35 33.50
N ALA A 766 6.75 21.48 32.85
CA ALA A 766 6.93 21.09 31.46
C ALA A 766 6.68 19.59 31.24
N LEU A 767 7.26 18.72 32.07
CA LEU A 767 7.06 17.27 31.99
C LEU A 767 5.59 16.89 32.16
N ARG A 768 4.90 17.49 33.14
CA ARG A 768 3.47 17.28 33.39
C ARG A 768 2.62 17.68 32.17
N VAL A 769 2.81 18.89 31.66
CA VAL A 769 1.99 19.44 30.56
C VAL A 769 2.27 18.70 29.25
N ILE A 770 3.55 18.45 28.92
CA ILE A 770 3.92 17.75 27.69
C ILE A 770 3.41 16.31 27.71
N SER A 771 3.55 15.60 28.84
CA SER A 771 3.00 14.24 28.99
C SER A 771 1.48 14.22 28.82
N ALA A 772 0.76 15.19 29.40
CA ALA A 772 -0.69 15.28 29.30
C ALA A 772 -1.20 15.69 27.91
N THR A 773 -0.47 16.51 27.16
CA THR A 773 -0.93 17.09 25.88
C THR A 773 -0.55 16.25 24.67
N ILE A 774 0.70 15.78 24.60
CA ILE A 774 1.27 15.10 23.42
C ILE A 774 1.94 13.77 23.76
N GLY A 775 1.83 13.30 25.00
CA GLY A 775 2.35 12.01 25.45
C GLY A 775 3.86 12.00 25.72
N GLU A 776 4.35 10.88 26.27
CA GLU A 776 5.75 10.72 26.69
C GLU A 776 6.67 10.21 25.56
N ALA A 777 6.11 9.64 24.51
CA ALA A 777 6.84 9.12 23.36
C ALA A 777 7.01 10.20 22.27
N ASN A 778 7.51 11.39 22.61
CA ASN A 778 7.82 12.42 21.62
C ASN A 778 9.07 13.23 21.96
N LYS A 779 9.57 13.96 20.95
CA LYS A 779 10.78 14.79 21.03
C LYS A 779 10.79 15.85 22.12
N TYR A 780 9.67 16.53 22.37
CA TYR A 780 9.58 17.58 23.39
C TYR A 780 9.64 17.00 24.80
N PHE A 781 9.06 15.82 25.02
CA PHE A 781 9.21 15.11 26.31
C PHE A 781 10.65 14.67 26.53
N ALA A 782 11.32 14.16 25.49
CA ALA A 782 12.74 13.85 25.55
C ALA A 782 13.60 15.08 25.88
N HIS A 783 13.31 16.25 25.30
CA HIS A 783 14.01 17.49 25.64
C HIS A 783 13.82 17.86 27.12
N ALA A 784 12.61 17.70 27.65
CA ALA A 784 12.34 17.95 29.07
C ALA A 784 13.07 16.99 30.00
N LEU A 785 13.18 15.71 29.63
CA LEU A 785 14.00 14.73 30.35
C LEU A 785 15.50 15.08 30.31
N ASN A 786 16.00 15.62 29.20
CA ASN A 786 17.40 16.06 29.14
C ASN A 786 17.67 17.20 30.13
N VAL A 787 16.79 18.21 30.18
CA VAL A 787 16.87 19.30 31.16
C VAL A 787 16.77 18.76 32.59
N CYS A 788 15.86 17.81 32.84
CA CYS A 788 15.73 17.12 34.13
C CYS A 788 17.05 16.45 34.56
N GLY A 789 17.68 15.71 33.65
CA GLY A 789 18.95 15.05 33.87
C GLY A 789 20.08 16.02 34.17
N ASP A 790 20.15 17.15 33.46
CA ASP A 790 21.14 18.20 33.72
C ASP A 790 20.94 18.87 35.10
N ILE A 791 19.68 19.14 35.49
CA ILE A 791 19.34 19.64 36.83
C ILE A 791 19.76 18.63 37.91
N GLN A 792 19.44 17.35 37.73
CA GLN A 792 19.81 16.26 38.65
C GLN A 792 21.33 16.11 38.76
N ARG A 793 22.07 16.18 37.65
CA ARG A 793 23.54 16.15 37.62
C ARG A 793 24.13 17.31 38.42
N LYS A 794 23.70 18.55 38.15
CA LYS A 794 24.17 19.73 38.90
C LYS A 794 23.78 19.69 40.37
N SER A 795 22.71 18.97 40.71
CA SER A 795 22.26 18.70 42.09
C SER A 795 22.96 17.51 42.76
N GLY A 796 23.90 16.83 42.07
CA GLY A 796 24.66 15.68 42.59
C GLY A 796 23.93 14.33 42.53
N GLN A 797 22.72 14.26 41.96
CA GLN A 797 21.92 13.05 41.84
C GLN A 797 22.30 12.26 40.58
N LEU A 798 23.58 11.86 40.49
CA LEU A 798 24.16 11.28 39.27
C LEU A 798 23.45 10.01 38.74
N PRO A 799 22.96 9.07 39.56
CA PRO A 799 22.21 7.91 39.04
C PRO A 799 20.90 8.31 38.37
N ALA A 800 20.09 9.17 39.02
CA ALA A 800 18.84 9.65 38.45
C ALA A 800 19.06 10.47 37.16
N ALA A 801 20.15 11.24 37.12
CA ALA A 801 20.55 11.99 35.93
C ALA A 801 20.81 11.06 34.74
N ILE A 802 21.52 9.95 34.96
CA ILE A 802 21.76 8.94 33.92
C ILE A 802 20.43 8.34 33.46
N ASP A 803 19.56 7.91 34.37
CA ASP A 803 18.26 7.31 34.01
C ASP A 803 17.41 8.26 33.15
N SER A 804 17.35 9.55 33.53
CA SER A 804 16.60 10.57 32.77
C SER A 804 17.20 10.84 31.40
N LEU A 805 18.53 10.91 31.31
CA LEU A 805 19.26 11.16 30.05
C LEU A 805 19.23 9.95 29.10
N GLU A 806 19.35 8.73 29.61
CA GLU A 806 19.24 7.51 28.80
C GLU A 806 17.82 7.37 28.23
N ARG A 807 16.79 7.65 29.05
CA ARG A 807 15.40 7.68 28.58
C ARG A 807 15.17 8.77 27.53
N SER A 808 15.79 9.95 27.69
CA SER A 808 15.77 11.00 26.66
C SER A 808 16.41 10.52 25.36
N LEU A 809 17.56 9.86 25.44
CA LEU A 809 18.29 9.34 24.29
C LEU A 809 17.49 8.27 23.54
N GLU A 810 16.86 7.33 24.27
CA GLU A 810 16.00 6.28 23.70
C GLU A 810 14.88 6.88 22.84
N ILE A 811 14.14 7.85 23.39
CA ILE A 811 13.05 8.53 22.67
C ILE A 811 13.58 9.30 21.46
N GLN A 812 14.74 9.97 21.57
CA GLN A 812 15.30 10.70 20.43
C GLN A 812 15.79 9.78 19.31
N MET A 813 16.33 8.61 19.66
CA MET A 813 16.77 7.60 18.69
C MET A 813 15.60 6.97 17.92
N THR A 814 14.40 6.92 18.52
CA THR A 814 13.18 6.46 17.83
C THR A 814 12.55 7.55 16.95
N GLU A 815 12.62 8.83 17.35
CA GLU A 815 11.81 9.91 16.75
C GLU A 815 12.56 10.88 15.80
N ILE A 816 13.86 11.17 16.02
CA ILE A 816 14.52 12.36 15.43
C ILE A 816 15.72 12.00 14.51
N ALA A 817 16.01 10.71 14.36
CA ALA A 817 17.19 10.14 13.68
C ALA A 817 18.52 10.32 14.44
N ASP A 818 19.53 9.51 14.05
CA ASP A 818 20.80 9.32 14.76
C ASP A 818 21.74 10.55 14.72
N VAL A 819 21.49 11.49 13.81
CA VAL A 819 22.31 12.69 13.59
C VAL A 819 21.45 13.94 13.66
N HIS A 820 21.21 14.40 14.90
CA HIS A 820 20.46 15.61 15.21
C HIS A 820 21.15 16.45 16.31
N PRO A 821 21.06 17.80 16.30
CA PRO A 821 21.64 18.66 17.34
C PRO A 821 21.24 18.28 18.78
N HIS A 822 19.98 17.91 19.00
CA HIS A 822 19.50 17.49 20.32
C HIS A 822 20.09 16.14 20.77
N THR A 823 20.27 15.16 19.86
CA THR A 823 20.94 13.89 20.18
C THR A 823 22.38 14.13 20.60
N ALA A 824 23.08 15.06 19.94
CA ALA A 824 24.41 15.48 20.36
C ALA A 824 24.42 16.13 21.75
N MET A 825 23.36 16.84 22.12
CA MET A 825 23.20 17.49 23.42
C MET A 825 22.98 16.46 24.54
N VAL A 826 22.18 15.42 24.31
CA VAL A 826 22.00 14.34 25.30
C VAL A 826 23.31 13.58 25.51
N HIS A 827 24.02 13.26 24.43
CA HIS A 827 25.36 12.66 24.54
C HIS A 827 26.35 13.57 25.27
N TRP A 828 26.30 14.88 25.05
CA TRP A 828 27.11 15.82 25.81
C TRP A 828 26.80 15.77 27.31
N SER A 829 25.51 15.78 27.69
CA SER A 829 25.09 15.75 29.10
C SER A 829 25.40 14.41 29.76
N LEU A 830 25.25 13.29 29.05
CA LEU A 830 25.70 11.96 29.51
C LEU A 830 27.21 11.92 29.73
N ALA A 831 28.00 12.49 28.82
CA ALA A 831 29.45 12.55 28.98
C ALA A 831 29.88 13.32 30.24
N GLU A 832 29.28 14.49 30.51
CA GLU A 832 29.52 15.21 31.77
C GLU A 832 29.06 14.40 33.00
N THR A 833 27.92 13.71 32.91
CA THR A 833 27.37 12.94 34.03
C THR A 833 28.25 11.74 34.38
N HIS A 834 28.69 10.96 33.38
CA HIS A 834 29.60 9.84 33.57
C HIS A 834 30.98 10.30 34.02
N LEU A 835 31.47 11.43 33.53
CA LEU A 835 32.72 12.02 34.01
C LEU A 835 32.63 12.39 35.50
N ALA A 836 31.52 13.00 35.94
CA ALA A 836 31.26 13.32 37.34
C ALA A 836 31.13 12.06 38.23
N ARG A 837 30.68 10.93 37.64
CA ARG A 837 30.63 9.61 38.30
C ARG A 837 31.97 8.85 38.24
N ALA A 838 32.98 9.41 37.59
CA ALA A 838 34.27 8.77 37.28
C ALA A 838 34.15 7.49 36.42
N ASP A 839 33.06 7.34 35.65
CA ASP A 839 32.91 6.29 34.65
C ASP A 839 33.49 6.76 33.32
N LEU A 840 34.83 6.73 33.25
CA LEU A 840 35.56 7.36 32.16
C LEU A 840 35.28 6.72 30.80
N ARG A 841 35.01 5.40 30.74
CA ARG A 841 34.73 4.71 29.46
C ARG A 841 33.42 5.20 28.83
N GLN A 842 32.36 5.31 29.64
CA GLN A 842 31.09 5.84 29.14
C GLN A 842 31.19 7.34 28.84
N ALA A 843 31.95 8.10 29.63
CA ALA A 843 32.21 9.51 29.34
C ALA A 843 32.91 9.70 27.98
N GLU A 844 33.91 8.88 27.66
CA GLU A 844 34.63 8.91 26.38
C GLU A 844 33.71 8.53 25.21
N LEU A 845 32.90 7.48 25.36
CA LEU A 845 31.93 7.04 24.34
C LEU A 845 30.96 8.18 23.99
N HIS A 846 30.33 8.78 24.99
CA HIS A 846 29.34 9.82 24.77
C HIS A 846 29.97 11.13 24.27
N ALA A 847 31.17 11.51 24.74
CA ALA A 847 31.88 12.68 24.23
C ALA A 847 32.25 12.53 22.74
N LYS A 848 32.69 11.33 22.33
CA LYS A 848 32.97 11.01 20.91
C LYS A 848 31.71 11.03 20.06
N ASN A 849 30.60 10.50 20.56
CA ASN A 849 29.32 10.55 19.84
C ASN A 849 28.81 11.98 19.66
N ALA A 850 28.88 12.82 20.70
CA ALA A 850 28.52 14.24 20.62
C ALA A 850 29.39 14.99 19.60
N LEU A 851 30.71 14.76 19.60
CA LEU A 851 31.63 15.34 18.62
C LEU A 851 31.29 14.90 17.19
N ARG A 852 31.14 13.58 16.95
CA ARG A 852 30.82 13.00 15.64
C ARG A 852 29.55 13.60 15.05
N ILE A 853 28.50 13.75 15.86
CA ILE A 853 27.24 14.32 15.40
C ILE A 853 27.43 15.82 15.08
N ARG A 854 28.10 16.59 15.95
CA ARG A 854 28.35 18.02 15.70
C ARG A 854 29.23 18.28 14.47
N GLU A 855 30.24 17.46 14.21
CA GLU A 855 31.08 17.55 13.00
C GLU A 855 30.30 17.25 11.71
N ARG A 856 29.22 16.46 11.81
CA ARG A 856 28.37 16.12 10.67
C ARG A 856 27.33 17.19 10.35
N ILE A 857 26.89 17.97 11.34
CA ILE A 857 25.80 18.95 11.19
C ILE A 857 26.25 20.43 11.20
N LEU A 858 27.47 20.74 11.64
CA LEU A 858 27.97 22.13 11.75
C LEU A 858 29.16 22.36 10.82
N PRO A 859 29.31 23.56 10.24
CA PRO A 859 30.47 23.91 9.43
C PRO A 859 31.75 23.98 10.28
N VAL A 860 32.89 23.54 9.76
CA VAL A 860 34.19 23.69 10.43
C VAL A 860 34.87 24.96 9.93
N PRO A 861 35.28 25.92 10.80
CA PRO A 861 35.29 25.86 12.26
C PRO A 861 34.02 26.42 12.95
N HIS A 862 33.54 25.72 13.99
CA HIS A 862 32.39 26.16 14.81
C HIS A 862 32.67 26.09 16.33
N PRO A 863 32.18 27.06 17.14
CA PRO A 863 32.39 27.09 18.59
C PRO A 863 31.90 25.84 19.31
N GLN A 864 30.77 25.26 18.91
CA GLN A 864 30.23 24.05 19.54
C GLN A 864 31.05 22.78 19.27
N ILE A 865 31.73 22.68 18.12
CA ILE A 865 32.68 21.59 17.86
C ILE A 865 33.90 21.78 18.75
N ALA A 866 34.39 23.02 18.91
CA ALA A 866 35.49 23.32 19.82
C ALA A 866 35.16 22.94 21.27
N SER A 867 33.92 23.18 21.72
CA SER A 867 33.47 22.72 23.04
C SER A 867 33.47 21.20 23.16
N CYS A 868 33.07 20.44 22.12
CA CYS A 868 33.13 18.96 22.16
C CYS A 868 34.56 18.45 22.28
N LEU A 869 35.49 19.06 21.55
CA LEU A 869 36.91 18.74 21.68
C LEU A 869 37.45 19.02 23.07
N GLU A 870 37.04 20.11 23.72
CA GLU A 870 37.47 20.39 25.10
C GLU A 870 36.85 19.43 26.12
N GLN A 871 35.59 19.04 25.94
CA GLN A 871 34.98 18.02 26.78
C GLN A 871 35.73 16.70 26.64
N LEU A 872 36.03 16.27 25.41
CA LEU A 872 36.83 15.07 25.17
C LEU A 872 38.24 15.22 25.75
N ALA A 873 38.88 16.39 25.61
CA ALA A 873 40.18 16.66 26.21
C ALA A 873 40.16 16.53 27.74
N ARG A 874 39.09 16.97 28.41
CA ARG A 874 38.90 16.79 29.86
C ARG A 874 38.76 15.31 30.23
N VAL A 875 38.02 14.54 29.43
CA VAL A 875 37.88 13.08 29.62
C VAL A 875 39.25 12.40 29.46
N GLU A 876 39.98 12.68 28.38
CA GLU A 876 41.31 12.10 28.12
C GLU A 876 42.35 12.50 29.20
N HIS A 877 42.28 13.74 29.71
CA HIS A 877 43.12 14.17 30.82
C HIS A 877 42.83 13.37 32.09
N THR A 878 41.55 13.12 32.40
CA THR A 878 41.13 12.32 33.57
C THR A 878 41.49 10.85 33.40
N PHE A 879 41.70 10.39 32.16
CA PHE A 879 42.24 9.07 31.79
C PHE A 879 43.78 8.98 31.85
N ASP A 880 44.48 10.03 32.32
CA ASP A 880 45.95 10.15 32.30
C ASP A 880 46.57 10.09 30.89
N ARG A 881 45.80 10.43 29.84
CA ARG A 881 46.27 10.51 28.44
C ARG A 881 46.58 11.97 28.06
N SER A 882 47.54 12.58 28.76
CA SER A 882 47.86 14.01 28.65
C SER A 882 48.20 14.47 27.22
N ALA A 883 48.89 13.64 26.43
CA ALA A 883 49.27 13.99 25.06
C ALA A 883 48.05 14.18 24.12
N GLU A 884 47.04 13.32 24.24
CA GLU A 884 45.81 13.45 23.43
C GLU A 884 44.94 14.60 23.95
N SER A 885 44.88 14.80 25.27
CA SER A 885 44.21 15.96 25.87
C SER A 885 44.77 17.30 25.38
N GLU A 886 46.10 17.45 25.37
CA GLU A 886 46.78 18.66 24.86
C GLU A 886 46.50 18.88 23.37
N ARG A 887 46.53 17.80 22.58
CA ARG A 887 46.22 17.84 21.14
C ARG A 887 44.80 18.34 20.89
N LEU A 888 43.81 17.75 21.57
CA LEU A 888 42.40 18.12 21.43
C LEU A 888 42.13 19.55 21.88
N SER A 889 42.75 19.96 23.00
CA SER A 889 42.65 21.33 23.52
C SER A 889 43.26 22.36 22.56
N LYS A 890 44.40 22.05 21.93
CA LYS A 890 45.01 22.89 20.90
C LYS A 890 44.10 23.02 19.67
N LEU A 891 43.51 21.91 19.21
CA LEU A 891 42.58 21.92 18.09
C LEU A 891 41.32 22.76 18.38
N ALA A 892 40.79 22.68 19.61
CA ALA A 892 39.67 23.52 20.05
C ALA A 892 40.03 25.02 20.03
N GLN A 893 41.22 25.38 20.53
CA GLN A 893 41.71 26.76 20.51
C GLN A 893 41.88 27.28 19.08
N GLU A 894 42.49 26.48 18.19
CA GLU A 894 42.65 26.82 16.77
C GLU A 894 41.29 27.05 16.10
N MET A 895 40.30 26.20 16.37
CA MET A 895 38.94 26.40 15.83
C MET A 895 38.32 27.71 16.33
N ARG A 896 38.41 28.03 17.61
CA ARG A 896 37.89 29.31 18.16
C ARG A 896 38.63 30.53 17.61
N GLN A 897 39.92 30.41 17.33
CA GLN A 897 40.70 31.49 16.72
C GLN A 897 40.29 31.72 15.27
N LYS A 898 40.16 30.65 14.47
CA LYS A 898 39.70 30.74 13.09
C LYS A 898 38.28 31.30 13.00
N HIS A 899 37.37 30.87 13.88
CA HIS A 899 36.01 31.40 13.95
C HIS A 899 35.99 32.91 14.28
N ARG A 900 36.71 33.34 15.32
CA ARG A 900 36.84 34.78 15.66
C ARG A 900 37.52 35.63 14.57
N HIS A 901 38.35 35.03 13.72
CA HIS A 901 38.94 35.74 12.61
C HIS A 901 37.90 36.00 11.51
N LEU A 902 37.06 35.00 11.20
CA LEU A 902 35.94 35.12 10.26
C LEU A 902 34.95 36.23 10.68
N GLU A 903 34.65 36.34 11.97
CA GLU A 903 33.81 37.43 12.54
C GLU A 903 34.38 38.83 12.24
N LYS A 904 35.70 39.00 12.27
CA LYS A 904 36.35 40.31 12.10
C LYS A 904 36.52 40.73 10.65
N THR A 905 36.58 39.77 9.71
CA THR A 905 36.90 40.03 8.30
C THR A 905 35.68 40.29 7.41
N ARG A 906 34.44 40.08 7.89
CA ARG A 906 33.22 40.41 7.15
C ARG A 906 32.69 41.79 7.55
N PRO A 907 32.37 42.68 6.59
CA PRO A 907 32.20 44.10 6.88
C PRO A 907 30.89 44.36 7.66
N THR A 908 31.01 44.63 8.96
CA THR A 908 30.02 45.43 9.67
C THR A 908 30.00 46.82 9.03
N GLN A 909 28.88 47.23 8.43
CA GLN A 909 28.64 48.62 8.08
C GLN A 909 28.59 49.46 9.37
N ARG A 910 29.76 49.87 9.86
CA ARG A 910 29.89 50.98 10.80
C ARG A 910 29.50 52.27 10.06
N ARG A 911 28.25 52.72 10.19
CA ARG A 911 27.94 54.15 10.10
C ARG A 911 27.52 54.64 11.48
N LYS A 912 28.36 55.52 12.03
CA LYS A 912 28.11 56.31 13.23
C LYS A 912 26.74 56.97 13.11
N VAL A 913 25.79 56.59 13.95
CA VAL A 913 24.61 57.40 14.24
C VAL A 913 25.10 58.59 15.07
N LYS A 914 25.03 59.80 14.53
CA LYS A 914 25.08 61.02 15.35
C LYS A 914 23.72 61.14 16.03
N PRO A 915 23.66 61.47 17.34
CA PRO A 915 22.40 61.80 17.97
C PRO A 915 21.96 63.17 17.42
N VAL A 916 20.70 63.29 17.01
CA VAL A 916 20.08 64.60 16.74
C VAL A 916 18.90 64.73 17.67
N HIS A 917 18.94 65.82 18.42
CA HIS A 917 17.91 66.39 19.28
C HIS A 917 16.62 66.71 18.53
#